data_AF-M0M463-F1
#
_entry.id   AF-M0M463-F1
#
_cell.length_a   1.000
_cell.length_b   1.000
_cell.length_c   1.000
_cell.angle_alpha   90.00
_cell.angle_beta   90.00
_cell.angle_gamma   90.00
#
_symmetry.space_group_name_H-M   'P 1'
#
loop_
_entity.id
_entity.type
_entity.pdbx_description
1 polymer ?
#
loop_
_entity_poly.entity_id
_entity_poly.type
_entity_poly.pdbx_seq_one_letter_code
_entity_poly.pdbx_strand_id
1 'polypeptide(L)'
;MDRRGFLGTTAAAGALSLAGCAGVTDLGRRPGANRGRGAADRTTTEAGSNGGADTDPADFVWAEQALWRDERVRENLFAFAGRHDLAVVIAKADAGIADIPALEAAFTVAESHGVEAWINVGVLKSLDATAFVADAGARRRHLDGLAAVVASYAESFPTGRVVLWQEAPVGGRWVESGDWNDQAVSNLERFGPRIFAAQRERVAEVAPEVDIGVFVHFPYLVDGKQPKTFAGLADGLRARGALPDFTFTDFYRGWYAKDVGPEPASRAVESLVTNARTATDGRPVTFLGQAHTIDPRYTPSKQDVWMDLRAALGAGAEGVGWYARTAYTPTERGFDPLLPNHGPAARDGPHASTLTFARDRYQYAYAALRSKRRHEGTGSGDDPVDLWLVGRGFSFYDHRLSVRTRDDGWTFLGDFDGYLDGNYPYGRDGRSVSIFRGLPRERFAPDGRLECRVKTRPRSDGAHLSAALAMPTNVACFLTEGAAAAADDRDLEPFSAGHATVDEPLTAGGSTSVALDLTAPDQPMEMLAFPNHRTQRRRLRRLESHAEFVPAKAFDLWIRTEGANDAIDPNALSLVGNSGARKLGEASTTVSTAPEGSVFYGLSREGLGHEDGSPSLELAGDARDRVASAYAMPYAGLVAFRPAGTAMRVLDADPAAARTYAIAFVGE
;
A
#
# COMPACT_ATOMS: atom_id res chain seq x y z
N MET A 1 -1.48 3.94 -28.70
CA MET A 1 -2.35 2.76 -28.56
C MET A 1 -3.53 3.29 -27.80
N ASP A 2 -4.70 3.39 -28.43
CA ASP A 2 -5.90 3.95 -27.79
C ASP A 2 -6.41 3.03 -26.67
N ARG A 3 -7.38 3.51 -25.89
CA ARG A 3 -8.02 2.76 -24.79
C ARG A 3 -8.49 1.36 -25.22
N ARG A 4 -9.02 1.17 -26.43
CA ARG A 4 -9.49 -0.13 -26.93
C ARG A 4 -8.33 -1.00 -27.41
N GLY A 5 -7.28 -0.41 -27.96
CA GLY A 5 -6.04 -1.10 -28.35
C GLY A 5 -5.26 -1.64 -27.15
N PHE A 6 -5.21 -0.89 -26.04
CA PHE A 6 -4.56 -1.31 -24.79
C PHE A 6 -5.27 -2.52 -24.14
N LEU A 7 -6.58 -2.60 -24.34
CA LEU A 7 -7.45 -3.64 -23.78
C LEU A 7 -7.65 -4.83 -24.72
N GLY A 8 -7.29 -4.68 -26.00
CA GLY A 8 -7.51 -5.68 -27.05
C GLY A 8 -6.37 -6.69 -27.26
N THR A 9 -5.18 -6.45 -26.71
CA THR A 9 -3.97 -7.23 -27.03
C THR A 9 -3.73 -8.51 -26.21
N THR A 10 -4.64 -8.96 -25.34
CA THR A 10 -4.33 -10.11 -24.44
C THR A 10 -5.51 -11.02 -24.07
N ALA A 11 -6.43 -11.27 -25.00
CA ALA A 11 -7.46 -12.31 -24.82
C ALA A 11 -6.98 -13.69 -25.30
N ALA A 12 -6.02 -14.31 -24.60
CA ALA A 12 -5.73 -15.74 -24.72
C ALA A 12 -4.80 -16.24 -23.59
N ALA A 13 -5.39 -16.72 -22.49
CA ALA A 13 -4.93 -17.86 -21.66
C ALA A 13 -5.57 -17.76 -20.25
N GLY A 14 -6.83 -18.18 -20.13
CA GLY A 14 -7.49 -18.35 -18.84
C GLY A 14 -7.47 -19.82 -18.42
N ALA A 15 -6.80 -20.13 -17.31
CA ALA A 15 -7.07 -21.31 -16.49
C ALA A 15 -6.76 -20.99 -15.02
N LEU A 16 -7.76 -21.22 -14.18
CA LEU A 16 -7.77 -21.01 -12.73
C LEU A 16 -6.59 -21.72 -12.02
N SER A 17 -5.91 -20.98 -11.15
CA SER A 17 -5.09 -21.51 -10.06
C SER A 17 -5.07 -20.50 -8.91
N LEU A 18 -5.64 -20.90 -7.77
CA LEU A 18 -5.45 -20.25 -6.46
C LEU A 18 -4.05 -20.63 -5.97
N ALA A 19 -3.02 -19.99 -6.52
CA ALA A 19 -1.67 -20.04 -6.01
C ALA A 19 -1.12 -18.61 -6.00
N GLY A 20 -0.71 -18.15 -4.82
CA GLY A 20 -0.04 -16.87 -4.65
C GLY A 20 1.11 -16.74 -5.64
N CYS A 21 1.11 -15.63 -6.37
CA CYS A 21 2.24 -15.01 -7.07
C CYS A 21 3.18 -15.94 -7.89
N ALA A 22 2.67 -16.97 -8.57
CA ALA A 22 3.47 -17.87 -9.41
C ALA A 22 3.19 -17.69 -10.91
N GLY A 23 3.98 -16.86 -11.60
CA GLY A 23 3.92 -16.71 -13.07
C GLY A 23 4.46 -17.96 -13.80
N VAL A 24 3.82 -18.34 -14.91
CA VAL A 24 4.22 -19.44 -15.82
C VAL A 24 4.87 -18.83 -17.07
N THR A 25 6.01 -19.33 -17.54
CA THR A 25 6.63 -18.92 -18.82
C THR A 25 6.95 -20.10 -19.73
N ASP A 26 6.41 -20.07 -20.95
CA ASP A 26 6.68 -20.99 -22.06
C ASP A 26 8.00 -20.66 -22.79
N LEU A 27 8.76 -21.69 -23.15
CA LEU A 27 10.12 -21.62 -23.69
C LEU A 27 10.16 -21.65 -25.22
N GLY A 28 10.77 -20.64 -25.85
CA GLY A 28 11.05 -20.58 -27.29
C GLY A 28 12.47 -20.10 -27.61
N ARG A 29 13.29 -20.99 -28.16
CA ARG A 29 14.74 -20.94 -28.40
C ARG A 29 15.18 -19.92 -29.48
N ARG A 30 16.30 -19.21 -29.27
CA ARG A 30 17.07 -18.49 -30.31
C ARG A 30 18.58 -18.81 -30.22
N PRO A 31 19.33 -18.84 -31.33
CA PRO A 31 20.79 -18.64 -31.37
C PRO A 31 21.08 -17.15 -31.69
N GLY A 32 22.16 -16.48 -31.30
CA GLY A 32 23.44 -16.81 -30.69
C GLY A 32 24.45 -15.80 -31.25
N ALA A 33 25.12 -14.99 -30.42
CA ALA A 33 26.29 -14.20 -30.84
C ALA A 33 27.11 -13.69 -29.64
N ASN A 34 28.39 -14.08 -29.64
CA ASN A 34 29.47 -13.69 -28.73
C ASN A 34 29.76 -12.17 -28.73
N ARG A 35 30.05 -11.60 -27.55
CA ARG A 35 30.95 -10.45 -27.41
C ARG A 35 31.84 -10.58 -26.17
N GLY A 36 33.11 -10.22 -26.38
CA GLY A 36 34.21 -10.39 -25.45
C GLY A 36 34.31 -9.32 -24.37
N ARG A 37 34.82 -9.76 -23.23
CA ARG A 37 35.12 -9.00 -22.01
C ARG A 37 36.39 -8.16 -22.15
N GLY A 38 36.40 -7.00 -21.51
CA GLY A 38 37.60 -6.30 -21.05
C GLY A 38 37.37 -5.85 -19.61
N ALA A 39 37.96 -6.58 -18.66
CA ALA A 39 37.91 -6.28 -17.23
C ALA A 39 38.99 -5.27 -16.85
N ALA A 40 38.69 -4.38 -15.91
CA ALA A 40 39.68 -3.60 -15.18
C ALA A 40 39.53 -3.84 -13.68
N ASP A 41 40.49 -4.61 -13.20
CA ASP A 41 40.89 -4.95 -11.84
C ASP A 41 41.03 -3.71 -10.93
N ARG A 42 40.53 -3.78 -9.68
CA ARG A 42 41.08 -3.00 -8.56
C ARG A 42 40.65 -3.54 -7.19
N THR A 43 41.69 -3.88 -6.46
CA THR A 43 41.85 -4.40 -5.10
C THR A 43 41.47 -3.42 -3.96
N THR A 44 40.62 -3.91 -3.05
CA THR A 44 40.67 -3.87 -1.56
C THR A 44 41.27 -2.67 -0.82
N THR A 45 40.51 -2.05 0.11
CA THR A 45 40.82 -1.98 1.56
C THR A 45 39.73 -1.27 2.40
N GLU A 46 39.15 -2.03 3.34
CA GLU A 46 38.71 -1.75 4.73
C GLU A 46 38.07 -0.42 5.17
N ALA A 47 36.78 -0.54 5.53
CA ALA A 47 36.15 -0.27 6.84
C ALA A 47 36.42 1.04 7.62
N GLY A 48 35.31 1.79 7.83
CA GLY A 48 34.95 2.33 9.14
C GLY A 48 34.88 3.85 9.26
N SER A 49 33.66 4.42 9.22
CA SER A 49 33.35 5.64 9.97
C SER A 49 31.84 5.85 10.16
N ASN A 50 31.41 5.85 11.41
CA ASN A 50 30.13 6.39 11.87
C ASN A 50 30.09 7.92 11.65
N GLY A 51 29.03 8.42 11.03
CA GLY A 51 28.63 9.84 11.11
C GLY A 51 27.91 10.36 9.87
N GLY A 52 26.60 10.57 9.98
CA GLY A 52 25.78 11.31 9.00
C GLY A 52 24.55 10.55 8.57
N ALA A 53 23.36 11.12 8.80
CA ALA A 53 22.08 10.56 8.40
C ALA A 53 21.96 10.54 6.87
N ASP A 54 22.03 9.35 6.29
CA ASP A 54 21.43 8.97 5.01
C ASP A 54 20.92 7.54 5.25
N THR A 55 19.70 7.42 5.77
CA THR A 55 19.09 6.09 5.92
C THR A 55 18.59 5.66 4.55
N ASP A 56 19.21 4.63 3.97
CA ASP A 56 18.67 3.96 2.79
C ASP A 56 17.15 3.77 2.94
N PRO A 57 16.35 4.14 1.91
CA PRO A 57 14.90 4.08 2.01
C PRO A 57 14.42 2.66 2.35
N ALA A 58 13.98 2.47 3.58
CA ALA A 58 13.49 1.17 4.06
C ALA A 58 12.04 0.89 3.61
N ASP A 59 11.28 1.93 3.27
CA ASP A 59 9.92 1.81 2.75
C ASP A 59 9.97 1.60 1.22
N PHE A 60 9.03 0.83 0.66
CA PHE A 60 9.17 0.31 -0.71
C PHE A 60 7.86 0.11 -1.45
N VAL A 61 7.94 0.01 -2.77
CA VAL A 61 6.87 -0.51 -3.64
C VAL A 61 7.20 -1.93 -4.10
N TRP A 62 6.24 -2.84 -4.03
CA TRP A 62 6.40 -4.20 -4.54
C TRP A 62 6.00 -4.28 -6.01
N ALA A 63 6.99 -4.38 -6.92
CA ALA A 63 6.76 -4.49 -8.35
C ALA A 63 6.83 -5.97 -8.78
N GLU A 64 5.66 -6.58 -8.98
CA GLU A 64 5.59 -7.92 -9.59
C GLU A 64 5.99 -7.90 -11.06
N GLN A 65 6.36 -9.07 -11.60
CA GLN A 65 6.81 -9.26 -12.98
C GLN A 65 5.93 -8.58 -14.03
N ALA A 66 4.61 -8.71 -13.95
CA ALA A 66 3.72 -8.09 -14.92
C ALA A 66 3.75 -6.54 -14.85
N LEU A 67 4.06 -5.95 -13.69
CA LEU A 67 4.14 -4.50 -13.52
C LEU A 67 5.44 -3.94 -14.08
N TRP A 68 6.58 -4.52 -13.73
CA TRP A 68 7.87 -3.98 -14.20
C TRP A 68 8.25 -4.43 -15.61
N ARG A 69 7.63 -5.47 -16.18
CA ARG A 69 7.85 -5.82 -17.60
C ARG A 69 7.13 -4.88 -18.56
N ASP A 70 5.99 -4.33 -18.15
CA ASP A 70 5.34 -3.28 -18.92
C ASP A 70 6.10 -1.97 -18.77
N GLU A 71 6.59 -1.42 -19.88
CA GLU A 71 7.40 -0.20 -19.87
C GLU A 71 6.67 1.00 -19.25
N ARG A 72 5.38 1.17 -19.53
CA ARG A 72 4.59 2.33 -19.06
C ARG A 72 4.23 2.19 -17.60
N VAL A 73 3.80 1.01 -17.17
CA VAL A 73 3.50 0.73 -15.76
C VAL A 73 4.78 0.85 -14.93
N ARG A 74 5.91 0.30 -15.41
CA ARG A 74 7.21 0.41 -14.77
C ARG A 74 7.63 1.86 -14.58
N GLU A 75 7.62 2.67 -15.65
CA GLU A 75 8.07 4.06 -15.60
C GLU A 75 7.21 4.88 -14.63
N ASN A 76 5.89 4.70 -14.64
CA ASN A 76 4.97 5.37 -13.72
C ASN A 76 5.15 4.93 -12.26
N LEU A 77 5.32 3.62 -12.02
CA LEU A 77 5.54 3.08 -10.68
C LEU A 77 6.88 3.55 -10.10
N PHE A 78 7.93 3.65 -10.92
CA PHE A 78 9.25 4.07 -10.46
C PHE A 78 9.29 5.59 -10.26
N ALA A 79 8.61 6.37 -11.10
CA ALA A 79 8.38 7.79 -10.83
C ALA A 79 7.54 8.03 -9.56
N PHE A 80 6.61 7.11 -9.23
CA PHE A 80 5.92 7.08 -7.94
C PHE A 80 6.88 6.82 -6.79
N ALA A 81 7.69 5.76 -6.87
CA ALA A 81 8.66 5.47 -5.83
C ALA A 81 9.63 6.65 -5.59
N GLY A 82 10.19 7.22 -6.66
CA GLY A 82 11.18 8.30 -6.58
C GLY A 82 10.68 9.63 -6.03
N ARG A 83 9.38 9.96 -6.13
CA ARG A 83 8.84 11.18 -5.49
C ARG A 83 8.42 10.97 -4.03
N HIS A 84 8.34 9.72 -3.60
CA HIS A 84 7.94 9.32 -2.25
C HIS A 84 9.12 8.81 -1.43
N ASP A 85 10.34 8.87 -1.97
CA ASP A 85 11.58 8.34 -1.38
C ASP A 85 11.44 6.86 -0.97
N LEU A 86 10.91 6.05 -1.90
CA LEU A 86 10.71 4.61 -1.71
C LEU A 86 11.69 3.81 -2.57
N ALA A 87 12.13 2.66 -2.08
CA ALA A 87 12.79 1.65 -2.91
C ALA A 87 11.78 0.93 -3.82
N VAL A 88 12.25 0.33 -4.92
CA VAL A 88 11.44 -0.56 -5.78
C VAL A 88 11.91 -2.00 -5.60
N VAL A 89 11.02 -2.90 -5.17
CA VAL A 89 11.32 -4.34 -5.17
C VAL A 89 10.94 -4.92 -6.52
N ILE A 90 11.95 -5.26 -7.33
CA ILE A 90 11.78 -5.91 -8.64
C ILE A 90 11.67 -7.41 -8.41
N ALA A 91 10.43 -7.92 -8.40
CA ALA A 91 10.16 -9.32 -8.12
C ALA A 91 10.20 -10.18 -9.39
N LYS A 92 11.20 -11.07 -9.45
CA LYS A 92 11.31 -12.18 -10.41
C LYS A 92 11.79 -13.42 -9.65
N ALA A 93 10.88 -14.00 -8.87
CA ALA A 93 11.12 -15.14 -7.97
C ALA A 93 12.12 -16.17 -8.50
N ASP A 94 11.95 -16.63 -9.74
CA ASP A 94 12.75 -17.66 -10.40
C ASP A 94 13.65 -17.10 -11.51
N ALA A 95 14.21 -15.90 -11.31
CA ALA A 95 15.16 -15.30 -12.23
C ALA A 95 16.30 -16.25 -12.58
N GLY A 96 16.56 -16.41 -13.87
CA GLY A 96 17.76 -17.08 -14.38
C GLY A 96 18.53 -16.20 -15.35
N ILE A 97 19.61 -16.74 -15.93
CA ILE A 97 20.48 -16.04 -16.88
C ILE A 97 19.69 -15.41 -18.05
N ALA A 98 18.62 -16.08 -18.50
CA ALA A 98 17.79 -15.58 -19.60
C ALA A 98 16.98 -14.32 -19.25
N ASP A 99 16.77 -14.04 -17.95
CA ASP A 99 16.02 -12.86 -17.48
C ASP A 99 16.91 -11.61 -17.32
N ILE A 100 18.24 -11.77 -17.32
CA ILE A 100 19.19 -10.67 -17.08
C ILE A 100 18.91 -9.44 -17.96
N PRO A 101 18.74 -9.54 -19.29
CA PRO A 101 18.51 -8.36 -20.12
C PRO A 101 17.23 -7.59 -19.76
N ALA A 102 16.19 -8.29 -19.28
CA ALA A 102 14.94 -7.66 -18.85
C ALA A 102 15.09 -6.99 -17.48
N LEU A 103 15.90 -7.57 -16.59
CA LEU A 103 16.22 -6.99 -15.28
C LEU A 103 17.11 -5.75 -15.44
N GLU A 104 18.16 -5.80 -16.26
CA GLU A 104 19.04 -4.65 -16.56
C GLU A 104 18.25 -3.47 -17.13
N ALA A 105 17.27 -3.73 -17.99
CA ALA A 105 16.37 -2.70 -18.49
C ALA A 105 15.52 -2.07 -17.37
N ALA A 106 15.12 -2.83 -16.35
CA ALA A 106 14.42 -2.30 -15.20
C ALA A 106 15.37 -1.52 -14.27
N PHE A 107 16.59 -2.00 -14.04
CA PHE A 107 17.62 -1.31 -13.25
C PHE A 107 17.97 0.04 -13.85
N THR A 108 18.18 0.11 -15.17
CA THR A 108 18.42 1.37 -15.89
C THR A 108 17.31 2.39 -15.66
N VAL A 109 16.05 1.93 -15.63
CA VAL A 109 14.91 2.82 -15.38
C VAL A 109 14.90 3.28 -13.92
N ALA A 110 15.18 2.40 -12.95
CA ALA A 110 15.28 2.77 -11.54
C ALA A 110 16.40 3.83 -11.32
N GLU A 111 17.59 3.60 -11.88
CA GLU A 111 18.71 4.55 -11.86
C GLU A 111 18.32 5.90 -12.48
N SER A 112 17.64 5.89 -13.64
CA SER A 112 17.20 7.13 -14.31
C SER A 112 16.21 7.97 -13.48
N HIS A 113 15.50 7.32 -12.56
CA HIS A 113 14.58 7.98 -11.62
C HIS A 113 15.24 8.30 -10.27
N GLY A 114 16.51 7.93 -10.07
CA GLY A 114 17.21 8.06 -8.80
C GLY A 114 16.59 7.20 -7.71
N VAL A 115 16.12 6.00 -8.06
CA VAL A 115 15.39 5.10 -7.16
C VAL A 115 16.26 3.88 -6.86
N GLU A 116 16.40 3.56 -5.57
CA GLU A 116 17.04 2.32 -5.14
C GLU A 116 16.18 1.12 -5.56
N ALA A 117 16.80 0.09 -6.14
CA ALA A 117 16.13 -1.17 -6.46
C ALA A 117 16.61 -2.29 -5.55
N TRP A 118 15.66 -3.08 -5.06
CA TRP A 118 15.90 -4.40 -4.46
C TRP A 118 15.44 -5.47 -5.44
N ILE A 119 16.06 -6.65 -5.40
CA ILE A 119 15.61 -7.78 -6.23
C ILE A 119 15.03 -8.88 -5.36
N ASN A 120 13.92 -9.48 -5.80
CA ASN A 120 13.41 -10.71 -5.20
C ASN A 120 13.60 -11.89 -6.18
N VAL A 121 14.44 -12.84 -5.81
CA VAL A 121 14.95 -13.93 -6.67
C VAL A 121 15.24 -15.20 -5.86
N GLY A 122 15.76 -16.24 -6.53
CA GLY A 122 16.28 -17.44 -5.87
C GLY A 122 15.23 -18.44 -5.40
N VAL A 123 13.96 -18.27 -5.78
CA VAL A 123 12.88 -19.23 -5.51
C VAL A 123 13.08 -20.51 -6.31
N LEU A 124 12.85 -21.63 -5.64
CA LEU A 124 12.95 -22.98 -6.18
C LEU A 124 11.77 -23.32 -7.09
N LYS A 125 11.73 -22.88 -8.37
CA LYS A 125 10.62 -23.24 -9.30
C LYS A 125 10.92 -24.42 -10.22
N SER A 126 12.15 -24.53 -10.72
CA SER A 126 12.57 -25.60 -11.63
C SER A 126 13.25 -26.78 -10.92
N LEU A 127 13.53 -26.62 -9.64
CA LEU A 127 14.24 -27.57 -8.79
C LEU A 127 13.53 -27.63 -7.44
N ASP A 128 13.11 -28.79 -6.97
CA ASP A 128 12.48 -28.91 -5.65
C ASP A 128 13.52 -28.95 -4.52
N ALA A 129 13.06 -28.72 -3.28
CA ALA A 129 13.91 -28.66 -2.09
C ALA A 129 14.72 -29.95 -1.83
N THR A 130 14.14 -31.13 -2.11
CA THR A 130 14.83 -32.42 -1.90
C THR A 130 15.93 -32.60 -2.93
N ALA A 131 15.62 -32.34 -4.20
CA ALA A 131 16.57 -32.39 -5.30
C ALA A 131 17.70 -31.36 -5.14
N PHE A 132 17.42 -30.15 -4.64
CA PHE A 132 18.47 -29.17 -4.32
C PHE A 132 19.49 -29.73 -3.32
N VAL A 133 19.02 -30.46 -2.31
CA VAL A 133 19.86 -31.02 -1.26
C VAL A 133 20.62 -32.26 -1.75
N ALA A 134 19.99 -33.12 -2.54
CA ALA A 134 20.53 -34.41 -2.96
C ALA A 134 21.35 -34.36 -4.27
N ASP A 135 20.92 -33.59 -5.27
CA ASP A 135 21.58 -33.50 -6.58
C ASP A 135 22.58 -32.33 -6.60
N ALA A 136 23.87 -32.66 -6.52
CA ALA A 136 24.94 -31.67 -6.57
C ALA A 136 25.03 -30.93 -7.91
N GLY A 137 24.71 -31.57 -9.03
CA GLY A 137 24.74 -30.97 -10.34
C GLY A 137 23.60 -29.98 -10.55
N ALA A 138 22.38 -30.35 -10.16
CA ALA A 138 21.22 -29.46 -10.22
C ALA A 138 21.38 -28.27 -9.26
N ARG A 139 21.83 -28.52 -8.03
CA ARG A 139 22.15 -27.45 -7.07
C ARG A 139 23.15 -26.46 -7.64
N ARG A 140 24.25 -26.94 -8.22
CA ARG A 140 25.28 -26.07 -8.81
C ARG A 140 24.72 -25.22 -9.94
N ARG A 141 23.92 -25.80 -10.86
CA ARG A 141 23.29 -25.02 -11.95
C ARG A 141 22.35 -23.93 -11.44
N HIS A 142 21.56 -24.23 -10.40
CA HIS A 142 20.69 -23.24 -9.76
C HIS A 142 21.50 -22.09 -9.15
N LEU A 143 22.52 -22.43 -8.35
CA LEU A 143 23.39 -21.48 -7.68
C LEU A 143 24.20 -20.62 -8.67
N ASP A 144 24.70 -21.21 -9.76
CA ASP A 144 25.41 -20.47 -10.81
C ASP A 144 24.48 -19.51 -11.56
N GLY A 145 23.22 -19.90 -11.80
CA GLY A 145 22.20 -19.02 -12.36
C GLY A 145 21.87 -17.84 -11.46
N LEU A 146 21.67 -18.11 -10.15
CA LEU A 146 21.45 -17.06 -9.15
C LEU A 146 22.63 -16.10 -9.07
N ALA A 147 23.86 -16.62 -9.01
CA ALA A 147 25.07 -15.81 -8.97
C ALA A 147 25.18 -14.87 -10.19
N ALA A 148 24.85 -15.35 -11.39
CA ALA A 148 24.90 -14.54 -12.59
C ALA A 148 23.87 -13.39 -12.56
N VAL A 149 22.66 -13.65 -12.06
CA VAL A 149 21.63 -12.61 -11.88
C VAL A 149 22.07 -11.57 -10.85
N VAL A 150 22.59 -12.00 -9.71
CA VAL A 150 23.01 -11.07 -8.64
C VAL A 150 24.26 -10.29 -9.04
N ALA A 151 25.21 -10.89 -9.77
CA ALA A 151 26.36 -10.17 -10.28
C ALA A 151 25.94 -9.01 -11.22
N SER A 152 24.99 -9.26 -12.13
CA SER A 152 24.43 -8.21 -13.00
C SER A 152 23.71 -7.13 -12.19
N TYR A 153 22.96 -7.51 -11.15
CA TYR A 153 22.32 -6.54 -10.24
C TYR A 153 23.33 -5.65 -9.50
N ALA A 154 24.41 -6.23 -8.98
CA ALA A 154 25.43 -5.51 -8.22
C ALA A 154 26.25 -4.52 -9.07
N GLU A 155 26.23 -4.64 -10.40
CA GLU A 155 26.80 -3.62 -11.30
C GLU A 155 26.04 -2.30 -11.24
N SER A 156 24.71 -2.35 -11.02
CA SER A 156 23.85 -1.17 -10.85
C SER A 156 23.68 -0.76 -9.38
N PHE A 157 23.51 -1.72 -8.48
CA PHE A 157 23.21 -1.49 -7.06
C PHE A 157 24.20 -2.26 -6.15
N PRO A 158 25.45 -1.76 -6.00
CA PRO A 158 26.52 -2.48 -5.33
C PRO A 158 26.27 -2.71 -3.83
N THR A 159 25.51 -1.83 -3.19
CA THR A 159 25.14 -1.89 -1.75
C THR A 159 23.64 -2.14 -1.56
N GLY A 160 22.97 -2.70 -2.58
CA GLY A 160 21.53 -2.90 -2.55
C GLY A 160 21.10 -4.15 -1.75
N ARG A 161 19.85 -4.58 -1.96
CA ARG A 161 19.25 -5.71 -1.23
C ARG A 161 18.76 -6.82 -2.14
N VAL A 162 19.06 -8.05 -1.74
CA VAL A 162 18.58 -9.29 -2.37
C VAL A 162 17.63 -10.01 -1.43
N VAL A 163 16.36 -10.09 -1.80
CA VAL A 163 15.34 -10.85 -1.09
C VAL A 163 15.32 -12.27 -1.66
N LEU A 164 15.83 -13.23 -0.91
CA LEU A 164 15.68 -14.65 -1.23
C LEU A 164 14.35 -15.18 -0.70
N TRP A 165 13.81 -16.19 -1.39
CA TRP A 165 12.55 -16.86 -1.03
C TRP A 165 11.37 -15.90 -1.06
N GLN A 166 10.54 -15.91 -2.10
CA GLN A 166 9.29 -15.16 -2.11
C GLN A 166 8.22 -15.95 -1.37
N GLU A 167 7.73 -15.43 -0.24
CA GLU A 167 6.59 -16.02 0.48
C GLU A 167 6.77 -17.52 0.78
N ALA A 168 7.97 -18.00 1.09
CA ALA A 168 8.17 -19.44 1.32
C ALA A 168 7.32 -19.92 2.52
N PRO A 169 6.64 -21.08 2.45
CA PRO A 169 6.70 -22.06 1.37
C PRO A 169 5.61 -21.90 0.28
N VAL A 170 4.79 -20.84 0.30
CA VAL A 170 3.79 -20.55 -0.74
C VAL A 170 4.47 -20.41 -2.11
N GLY A 171 5.57 -19.66 -2.14
CA GLY A 171 6.43 -19.58 -3.32
C GLY A 171 7.45 -20.71 -3.38
N GLY A 172 7.41 -21.48 -4.48
CA GLY A 172 8.43 -22.46 -4.85
C GLY A 172 8.00 -23.92 -4.66
N ARG A 173 8.84 -24.85 -5.09
CA ARG A 173 8.65 -26.29 -5.03
C ARG A 173 9.33 -26.85 -3.77
N TRP A 174 8.73 -26.58 -2.63
CA TRP A 174 9.13 -27.18 -1.36
C TRP A 174 8.74 -28.66 -1.27
N VAL A 175 7.73 -29.05 -2.06
CA VAL A 175 7.39 -30.42 -2.44
C VAL A 175 7.39 -30.54 -3.97
N GLU A 176 7.43 -31.77 -4.49
CA GLU A 176 7.50 -32.02 -5.94
C GLU A 176 6.31 -31.39 -6.69
N SER A 177 5.09 -31.47 -6.14
CA SER A 177 3.89 -30.88 -6.75
C SER A 177 3.90 -29.35 -6.76
N GLY A 178 4.70 -28.71 -5.90
CA GLY A 178 4.66 -27.27 -5.66
C GLY A 178 3.48 -26.81 -4.81
N ASP A 179 2.71 -27.73 -4.23
CA ASP A 179 1.57 -27.39 -3.39
C ASP A 179 2.03 -26.80 -2.05
N TRP A 180 1.27 -25.81 -1.57
CA TRP A 180 1.42 -25.30 -0.22
C TRP A 180 0.61 -26.17 0.77
N ASN A 181 1.31 -27.01 1.53
CA ASN A 181 0.74 -27.93 2.52
C ASN A 181 1.71 -28.19 3.70
N ASP A 182 1.29 -28.97 4.70
CA ASP A 182 2.12 -29.32 5.87
C ASP A 182 3.47 -29.96 5.51
N GLN A 183 3.51 -30.74 4.41
CA GLN A 183 4.76 -31.35 3.95
C GLN A 183 5.73 -30.30 3.37
N ALA A 184 5.21 -29.27 2.68
CA ALA A 184 5.99 -28.14 2.21
C ALA A 184 6.60 -27.35 3.39
N VAL A 185 5.83 -27.15 4.46
CA VAL A 185 6.29 -26.52 5.71
C VAL A 185 7.37 -27.37 6.37
N SER A 186 7.15 -28.68 6.53
CA SER A 186 8.15 -29.60 7.08
C SER A 186 9.43 -29.63 6.25
N ASN A 187 9.33 -29.57 4.92
CA ASN A 187 10.49 -29.49 4.04
C ASN A 187 11.21 -28.14 4.14
N LEU A 188 10.50 -27.03 4.33
CA LEU A 188 11.10 -25.72 4.62
C LEU A 188 11.90 -25.77 5.93
N GLU A 189 11.33 -26.31 7.02
CA GLU A 189 12.05 -26.47 8.30
C GLU A 189 13.30 -27.35 8.13
N ARG A 190 13.15 -28.48 7.45
CA ARG A 190 14.21 -29.49 7.31
C ARG A 190 15.33 -29.05 6.38
N PHE A 191 14.99 -28.52 5.20
CA PHE A 191 15.94 -28.25 4.12
C PHE A 191 16.26 -26.76 3.97
N GLY A 192 15.34 -25.87 4.37
CA GLY A 192 15.49 -24.42 4.27
C GLY A 192 16.82 -23.89 4.78
N PRO A 193 17.26 -24.23 6.02
CA PRO A 193 18.54 -23.74 6.53
C PRO A 193 19.75 -24.09 5.65
N ARG A 194 19.76 -25.27 5.04
CA ARG A 194 20.83 -25.70 4.13
C ARG A 194 20.73 -25.00 2.78
N ILE A 195 19.51 -24.82 2.27
CA ILE A 195 19.25 -24.13 1.00
C ILE A 195 19.67 -22.67 1.12
N PHE A 196 19.23 -21.95 2.17
CA PHE A 196 19.55 -20.55 2.38
C PHE A 196 21.05 -20.35 2.53
N ALA A 197 21.71 -21.14 3.38
CA ALA A 197 23.15 -21.01 3.58
C ALA A 197 23.92 -21.12 2.25
N ALA A 198 23.56 -22.08 1.40
CA ALA A 198 24.19 -22.25 0.09
C ALA A 198 23.87 -21.10 -0.89
N GLN A 199 22.65 -20.55 -0.84
CA GLN A 199 22.28 -19.38 -1.65
C GLN A 199 23.00 -18.12 -1.18
N ARG A 200 22.98 -17.85 0.13
CA ARG A 200 23.64 -16.70 0.76
C ARG A 200 25.14 -16.70 0.50
N GLU A 201 25.81 -17.84 0.72
CA GLU A 201 27.23 -18.00 0.42
C GLU A 201 27.51 -17.67 -1.05
N ARG A 202 26.72 -18.24 -1.97
CA ARG A 202 26.91 -18.01 -3.41
C ARG A 202 26.65 -16.57 -3.83
N VAL A 203 25.70 -15.88 -3.20
CA VAL A 203 25.43 -14.47 -3.46
C VAL A 203 26.57 -13.60 -2.93
N ALA A 204 27.02 -13.83 -1.69
CA ALA A 204 28.12 -13.08 -1.08
C ALA A 204 29.45 -13.23 -1.83
N GLU A 205 29.68 -14.34 -2.54
CA GLU A 205 30.86 -14.53 -3.40
C GLU A 205 30.93 -13.55 -4.58
N VAL A 206 29.78 -13.13 -5.12
CA VAL A 206 29.72 -12.26 -6.32
C VAL A 206 29.30 -10.83 -6.00
N ALA A 207 28.65 -10.61 -4.87
CA ALA A 207 28.21 -9.32 -4.38
C ALA A 207 28.36 -9.31 -2.84
N PRO A 208 29.56 -9.01 -2.31
CA PRO A 208 29.81 -9.07 -0.87
C PRO A 208 29.18 -7.92 -0.07
N GLU A 209 28.84 -6.81 -0.74
CA GLU A 209 28.31 -5.59 -0.11
C GLU A 209 26.78 -5.49 -0.18
N VAL A 210 26.08 -6.47 -0.80
CA VAL A 210 24.61 -6.48 -0.82
C VAL A 210 24.05 -7.19 0.41
N ASP A 211 23.00 -6.62 1.00
CA ASP A 211 22.28 -7.28 2.08
C ASP A 211 21.43 -8.44 1.53
N ILE A 212 21.43 -9.58 2.23
CA ILE A 212 20.71 -10.80 1.79
C ILE A 212 19.64 -11.15 2.81
N GLY A 213 18.38 -10.95 2.44
CA GLY A 213 17.22 -11.23 3.28
C GLY A 213 16.42 -12.46 2.88
N VAL A 214 15.45 -12.81 3.73
CA VAL A 214 14.43 -13.84 3.44
C VAL A 214 13.03 -13.25 3.47
N PHE A 215 12.14 -13.79 2.63
CA PHE A 215 10.71 -13.54 2.73
C PHE A 215 9.94 -14.86 2.93
N VAL A 216 9.63 -15.15 4.19
CA VAL A 216 8.85 -16.33 4.58
C VAL A 216 7.41 -15.87 4.79
N HIS A 217 6.47 -16.53 4.10
CA HIS A 217 5.05 -16.19 4.23
C HIS A 217 4.57 -16.63 5.60
N PHE A 218 3.95 -15.70 6.32
CA PHE A 218 3.46 -15.96 7.67
C PHE A 218 1.97 -15.69 7.81
N PRO A 219 1.13 -16.69 7.56
CA PRO A 219 -0.25 -16.66 7.93
C PRO A 219 -0.52 -17.39 9.27
N TYR A 220 0.54 -17.70 10.05
CA TYR A 220 0.72 -18.93 10.83
C TYR A 220 0.83 -20.12 9.86
N LEU A 221 1.96 -20.87 9.83
CA LEU A 221 2.32 -21.90 8.82
C LEU A 221 1.37 -23.12 8.69
N VAL A 222 0.13 -22.97 9.17
CA VAL A 222 -1.19 -23.31 8.60
C VAL A 222 -2.10 -23.81 9.75
N ASP A 223 -3.32 -23.24 9.83
CA ASP A 223 -4.38 -23.48 10.83
C ASP A 223 -4.12 -23.05 12.31
N GLY A 224 -3.32 -22.00 12.52
CA GLY A 224 -3.22 -21.34 13.84
C GLY A 224 -2.46 -22.13 14.92
N LYS A 225 -1.71 -23.18 14.57
CA LYS A 225 -1.12 -24.11 15.57
C LYS A 225 0.41 -24.20 15.64
N GLN A 226 1.19 -23.57 14.76
CA GLN A 226 2.66 -23.78 14.73
C GLN A 226 3.53 -22.50 14.80
N PRO A 227 3.38 -21.66 15.84
CA PRO A 227 4.24 -20.47 16.02
C PRO A 227 5.74 -20.81 16.19
N LYS A 228 6.06 -22.07 16.51
CA LYS A 228 7.44 -22.53 16.71
C LYS A 228 8.22 -22.73 15.41
N THR A 229 7.57 -22.82 14.26
CA THR A 229 8.24 -23.11 12.99
C THR A 229 9.25 -22.05 12.59
N PHE A 230 8.92 -20.76 12.71
CA PHE A 230 9.88 -19.71 12.38
C PHE A 230 11.09 -19.73 13.31
N ALA A 231 10.86 -19.93 14.61
CA ALA A 231 11.93 -20.06 15.58
C ALA A 231 12.84 -21.25 15.23
N GLY A 232 12.28 -22.41 14.89
CA GLY A 232 13.05 -23.58 14.45
C GLY A 232 13.83 -23.33 13.16
N LEU A 233 13.22 -22.65 12.18
CA LEU A 233 13.90 -22.24 10.95
C LEU A 233 15.07 -21.29 11.25
N ALA A 234 14.85 -20.26 12.06
CA ALA A 234 15.86 -19.28 12.44
C ALA A 234 17.00 -19.92 13.26
N ASP A 235 16.68 -20.85 14.17
CA ASP A 235 17.69 -21.62 14.91
C ASP A 235 18.55 -22.47 13.96
N GLY A 236 17.93 -23.11 12.97
CA GLY A 236 18.63 -23.84 11.92
C GLY A 236 19.55 -22.95 11.08
N LEU A 237 19.09 -21.74 10.74
CA LEU A 237 19.88 -20.73 10.03
C LEU A 237 21.05 -20.25 10.89
N ARG A 238 20.83 -19.96 12.18
CA ARG A 238 21.86 -19.55 13.15
C ARG A 238 22.92 -20.63 13.35
N ALA A 239 22.52 -21.88 13.51
CA ALA A 239 23.45 -23.00 13.65
C ALA A 239 24.40 -23.17 12.45
N ARG A 240 24.03 -22.61 11.29
CA ARG A 240 24.83 -22.60 10.07
C ARG A 240 25.59 -21.29 9.85
N GLY A 241 25.52 -20.33 10.76
CA GLY A 241 26.08 -18.98 10.58
C GLY A 241 25.37 -18.20 9.45
N ALA A 242 24.18 -18.63 9.05
CA ALA A 242 23.48 -18.18 7.87
C ALA A 242 22.20 -17.40 8.21
N LEU A 243 22.20 -16.61 9.30
CA LEU A 243 21.07 -15.70 9.54
C LEU A 243 20.98 -14.65 8.41
N PRO A 244 19.77 -14.28 7.97
CA PRO A 244 19.58 -13.27 6.94
C PRO A 244 19.93 -11.88 7.47
N ASP A 245 20.32 -10.96 6.61
CA ASP A 245 20.67 -9.58 7.00
C ASP A 245 19.41 -8.75 7.31
N PHE A 246 18.27 -9.06 6.67
CA PHE A 246 16.93 -8.54 7.00
C PHE A 246 15.84 -9.59 6.73
N THR A 247 14.63 -9.38 7.26
CA THR A 247 13.49 -10.29 7.05
C THR A 247 12.25 -9.56 6.56
N PHE A 248 11.55 -10.14 5.59
CA PHE A 248 10.21 -9.69 5.21
C PHE A 248 9.13 -10.50 5.93
N THR A 249 8.09 -9.79 6.35
CA THR A 249 6.83 -10.32 6.84
C THR A 249 5.70 -9.73 6.02
N ASP A 250 4.65 -10.48 5.78
CA ASP A 250 3.47 -10.00 5.07
C ASP A 250 2.19 -10.30 5.83
N PHE A 251 1.16 -9.50 5.58
CA PHE A 251 -0.15 -9.76 6.15
C PHE A 251 -1.28 -9.28 5.25
N TYR A 252 -2.08 -10.26 4.79
CA TYR A 252 -3.29 -10.02 4.03
C TYR A 252 -4.46 -9.69 4.97
N ARG A 253 -4.45 -8.50 5.57
CA ARG A 253 -5.46 -8.08 6.56
C ARG A 253 -6.89 -8.40 6.14
N GLY A 254 -7.22 -8.16 4.89
CA GLY A 254 -8.56 -8.39 4.40
C GLY A 254 -8.97 -9.86 4.31
N TRP A 255 -8.01 -10.76 4.16
CA TRP A 255 -8.27 -12.19 4.24
C TRP A 255 -8.46 -12.68 5.68
N TYR A 256 -7.72 -12.11 6.64
CA TYR A 256 -7.77 -12.57 8.04
C TYR A 256 -8.86 -11.88 8.86
N ALA A 257 -8.95 -10.55 8.79
CA ALA A 257 -9.83 -9.77 9.66
C ALA A 257 -11.32 -10.05 9.41
N LYS A 258 -11.69 -10.57 8.23
CA LYS A 258 -13.06 -11.02 7.94
C LYS A 258 -13.52 -12.21 8.79
N ASP A 259 -12.59 -12.99 9.31
CA ASP A 259 -12.89 -14.21 10.06
C ASP A 259 -12.74 -14.01 11.57
N VAL A 260 -11.81 -13.13 11.99
CA VAL A 260 -11.46 -12.94 13.41
C VAL A 260 -11.66 -11.52 13.93
N GLY A 261 -11.99 -10.56 13.07
CA GLY A 261 -12.12 -9.15 13.43
C GLY A 261 -10.79 -8.39 13.50
N PRO A 262 -10.84 -7.08 13.80
CA PRO A 262 -9.72 -6.17 13.62
C PRO A 262 -8.64 -6.28 14.71
N GLU A 263 -9.00 -6.64 15.95
CA GLU A 263 -8.02 -6.74 17.04
C GLU A 263 -7.10 -7.95 16.93
N PRO A 264 -7.62 -9.19 16.70
CA PRO A 264 -6.72 -10.32 16.48
C PRO A 264 -5.84 -10.11 15.26
N ALA A 265 -6.34 -9.44 14.22
CA ALA A 265 -5.55 -9.07 13.05
C ALA A 265 -4.39 -8.11 13.38
N SER A 266 -4.62 -7.07 14.20
CA SER A 266 -3.53 -6.20 14.66
C SER A 266 -2.50 -6.91 15.53
N ARG A 267 -2.94 -7.78 16.46
CA ARG A 267 -2.03 -8.60 17.27
C ARG A 267 -1.20 -9.56 16.41
N ALA A 268 -1.78 -10.09 15.34
CA ALA A 268 -1.05 -10.92 14.39
C ALA A 268 0.09 -10.11 13.76
N VAL A 269 -0.20 -8.92 13.20
CA VAL A 269 0.84 -8.04 12.62
C VAL A 269 1.94 -7.70 13.62
N GLU A 270 1.58 -7.32 14.86
CA GLU A 270 2.57 -7.06 15.92
C GLU A 270 3.45 -8.29 16.16
N SER A 271 2.83 -9.46 16.34
CA SER A 271 3.53 -10.72 16.58
C SER A 271 4.44 -11.11 15.41
N LEU A 272 4.04 -10.85 14.16
CA LEU A 272 4.86 -11.14 12.98
C LEU A 272 6.18 -10.37 13.05
N VAL A 273 6.09 -9.06 13.27
CA VAL A 273 7.26 -8.18 13.29
C VAL A 273 8.16 -8.47 14.50
N THR A 274 7.58 -8.61 15.70
CA THR A 274 8.38 -8.86 16.91
C THR A 274 9.07 -10.21 16.86
N ASN A 275 8.35 -11.27 16.42
CA ASN A 275 8.94 -12.61 16.36
C ASN A 275 10.00 -12.70 15.28
N ALA A 276 9.80 -12.05 14.12
CA ALA A 276 10.80 -11.95 13.07
C ALA A 276 12.09 -11.36 13.63
N ARG A 277 12.00 -10.17 14.23
CA ARG A 277 13.12 -9.45 14.83
C ARG A 277 13.83 -10.29 15.90
N THR A 278 13.07 -10.88 16.82
CA THR A 278 13.66 -11.69 17.90
C THR A 278 14.38 -12.92 17.36
N ALA A 279 13.80 -13.64 16.40
CA ALA A 279 14.41 -14.86 15.90
C ALA A 279 15.64 -14.58 15.03
N THR A 280 15.78 -13.37 14.46
CA THR A 280 16.94 -12.94 13.68
C THR A 280 17.89 -12.02 14.44
N ASP A 281 17.93 -12.12 15.78
CA ASP A 281 18.86 -11.41 16.67
C ASP A 281 18.81 -9.87 16.54
N GLY A 282 17.62 -9.31 16.37
CA GLY A 282 17.41 -7.86 16.32
C GLY A 282 17.59 -7.22 14.94
N ARG A 283 17.90 -8.01 13.91
CA ARG A 283 18.08 -7.53 12.53
C ARG A 283 16.81 -6.88 11.94
N PRO A 284 16.95 -6.01 10.93
CA PRO A 284 15.83 -5.29 10.34
C PRO A 284 14.69 -6.18 9.85
N VAL A 285 13.46 -5.72 10.06
CA VAL A 285 12.23 -6.36 9.60
C VAL A 285 11.43 -5.40 8.73
N THR A 286 11.06 -5.90 7.56
CA THR A 286 10.22 -5.22 6.58
C THR A 286 8.82 -5.83 6.59
N PHE A 287 7.78 -4.99 6.60
CA PHE A 287 6.39 -5.38 6.59
C PHE A 287 5.71 -5.06 5.25
N LEU A 288 5.03 -6.05 4.66
CA LEU A 288 4.30 -5.92 3.41
C LEU A 288 2.79 -6.08 3.65
N GLY A 289 2.06 -4.96 3.58
CA GLY A 289 0.62 -4.91 3.83
C GLY A 289 -0.24 -5.08 2.56
N GLN A 290 -1.54 -5.28 2.77
CA GLN A 290 -2.52 -5.42 1.69
C GLN A 290 -3.22 -4.09 1.36
N ALA A 291 -3.07 -3.61 0.13
CA ALA A 291 -3.80 -2.45 -0.41
C ALA A 291 -4.75 -2.81 -1.56
N HIS A 292 -5.07 -4.09 -1.76
CA HIS A 292 -5.87 -4.60 -2.86
C HIS A 292 -6.89 -5.66 -2.40
N THR A 293 -7.79 -6.06 -3.28
CA THR A 293 -8.84 -7.05 -3.02
C THR A 293 -8.33 -8.45 -3.34
N ILE A 294 -8.44 -9.41 -2.40
CA ILE A 294 -8.09 -10.83 -2.61
C ILE A 294 -9.34 -11.69 -2.55
N ASP A 295 -10.16 -11.50 -1.52
CA ASP A 295 -11.53 -12.01 -1.45
C ASP A 295 -12.45 -10.90 -2.01
N PRO A 296 -13.27 -11.15 -3.04
CA PRO A 296 -14.19 -10.13 -3.55
C PRO A 296 -15.15 -9.62 -2.46
N ARG A 297 -15.39 -10.42 -1.41
CA ARG A 297 -16.24 -10.04 -0.27
C ARG A 297 -15.54 -9.16 0.75
N TYR A 298 -14.22 -9.01 0.69
CA TYR A 298 -13.52 -8.14 1.63
C TYR A 298 -12.29 -7.42 1.09
N THR A 299 -12.30 -6.12 1.29
CA THR A 299 -11.24 -5.20 0.86
C THR A 299 -10.83 -4.32 2.03
N PRO A 300 -9.52 -4.17 2.32
CA PRO A 300 -9.04 -3.32 3.39
C PRO A 300 -9.54 -1.88 3.29
N SER A 301 -10.09 -1.38 4.39
CA SER A 301 -10.54 0.01 4.58
C SER A 301 -9.39 0.99 4.83
N LYS A 302 -9.69 2.29 4.81
CA LYS A 302 -8.76 3.32 5.33
C LYS A 302 -8.30 2.99 6.75
N GLN A 303 -9.24 2.59 7.60
CA GLN A 303 -8.98 2.25 8.98
C GLN A 303 -8.07 1.03 9.12
N ASP A 304 -8.29 -0.01 8.32
CA ASP A 304 -7.45 -1.21 8.25
C ASP A 304 -6.00 -0.89 7.94
N VAL A 305 -5.76 -0.07 6.91
CA VAL A 305 -4.42 0.42 6.54
C VAL A 305 -3.75 1.14 7.72
N TRP A 306 -4.48 1.99 8.44
CA TRP A 306 -3.95 2.66 9.63
C TRP A 306 -3.69 1.71 10.79
N MET A 307 -4.50 0.67 10.96
CA MET A 307 -4.30 -0.34 11.98
C MET A 307 -3.07 -1.19 11.69
N ASP A 308 -2.82 -1.55 10.42
CA ASP A 308 -1.57 -2.21 10.00
C ASP A 308 -0.36 -1.32 10.25
N LEU A 309 -0.41 -0.05 9.85
CA LEU A 309 0.69 0.89 10.09
C LEU A 309 0.99 1.06 11.59
N ARG A 310 -0.04 1.18 12.44
CA ARG A 310 0.14 1.28 13.90
C ARG A 310 0.77 0.01 14.46
N ALA A 311 0.28 -1.17 14.06
CA ALA A 311 0.76 -2.46 14.53
C ALA A 311 2.21 -2.72 14.07
N ALA A 312 2.49 -2.58 12.77
CA ALA A 312 3.80 -2.86 12.19
C ALA A 312 4.88 -1.90 12.68
N LEU A 313 4.64 -0.57 12.60
CA LEU A 313 5.61 0.42 13.08
C LEU A 313 5.75 0.40 14.61
N GLY A 314 4.65 0.15 15.34
CA GLY A 314 4.67 0.01 16.80
C GLY A 314 5.45 -1.22 17.28
N ALA A 315 5.43 -2.31 16.52
CA ALA A 315 6.26 -3.49 16.72
C ALA A 315 7.71 -3.32 16.23
N GLY A 316 8.00 -2.18 15.60
CA GLY A 316 9.35 -1.75 15.21
C GLY A 316 9.72 -2.02 13.76
N ALA A 317 8.81 -2.32 12.83
CA ALA A 317 9.18 -2.54 11.43
C ALA A 317 10.00 -1.36 10.86
N GLU A 318 11.21 -1.64 10.34
CA GLU A 318 12.07 -0.63 9.72
C GLU A 318 11.53 -0.23 8.35
N GLY A 319 11.02 -1.18 7.57
CA GLY A 319 10.48 -0.95 6.23
C GLY A 319 9.02 -1.32 6.10
N VAL A 320 8.24 -0.53 5.36
CA VAL A 320 6.84 -0.80 5.07
C VAL A 320 6.53 -0.60 3.58
N GLY A 321 5.79 -1.55 3.01
CA GLY A 321 5.31 -1.47 1.63
C GLY A 321 3.93 -2.09 1.49
N TRP A 322 3.37 -1.97 0.29
CA TRP A 322 2.03 -2.46 -0.03
C TRP A 322 2.05 -3.31 -1.29
N TYR A 323 1.32 -4.43 -1.29
CA TYR A 323 1.17 -5.24 -2.49
C TYR A 323 0.47 -4.48 -3.62
N ALA A 324 1.14 -4.40 -4.76
CA ALA A 324 0.53 -4.09 -6.05
C ALA A 324 0.18 -5.39 -6.77
N ARG A 325 -1.11 -5.73 -6.82
CA ARG A 325 -1.61 -6.98 -7.41
C ARG A 325 -1.78 -6.86 -8.90
N THR A 326 -1.35 -7.89 -9.61
CA THR A 326 -1.67 -8.16 -11.02
C THR A 326 -2.88 -9.12 -11.10
N ALA A 327 -3.69 -9.06 -12.17
CA ALA A 327 -4.97 -9.78 -12.26
C ALA A 327 -5.97 -9.35 -11.16
N TYR A 328 -6.38 -8.08 -11.23
CA TYR A 328 -7.22 -7.44 -10.23
C TYR A 328 -8.59 -8.13 -10.07
N THR A 329 -8.97 -8.46 -8.83
CA THR A 329 -10.32 -8.92 -8.49
C THR A 329 -11.16 -7.71 -8.04
N PRO A 330 -12.34 -7.47 -8.65
CA PRO A 330 -13.22 -6.39 -8.24
C PRO A 330 -13.79 -6.64 -6.83
N THR A 331 -14.09 -5.56 -6.13
CA THR A 331 -14.72 -5.62 -4.81
C THR A 331 -16.22 -5.76 -4.96
N GLU A 332 -16.80 -6.83 -4.40
CA GLU A 332 -18.23 -7.02 -4.24
C GLU A 332 -18.74 -6.41 -2.93
N ARG A 333 -17.97 -6.52 -1.84
CA ARG A 333 -18.33 -6.02 -0.49
C ARG A 333 -17.10 -5.41 0.22
N GLY A 334 -17.32 -4.39 1.05
CA GLY A 334 -16.24 -3.75 1.81
C GLY A 334 -16.72 -2.71 2.83
N PHE A 335 -15.98 -2.55 3.93
CA PHE A 335 -16.35 -1.75 5.10
C PHE A 335 -16.13 -0.23 4.93
N ASP A 336 -15.18 0.14 4.07
CA ASP A 336 -14.96 1.52 3.61
C ASP A 336 -14.09 1.44 2.36
N PRO A 337 -14.67 1.06 1.21
CA PRO A 337 -13.92 1.13 0.00
C PRO A 337 -13.80 2.63 -0.29
N LEU A 338 -12.57 3.12 -0.23
CA LEU A 338 -12.09 4.06 -1.25
C LEU A 338 -12.59 3.54 -2.60
N LEU A 339 -13.80 3.99 -2.95
CA LEU A 339 -14.72 3.62 -4.04
C LEU A 339 -14.91 2.10 -4.22
N PRO A 340 -16.16 1.59 -4.30
CA PRO A 340 -16.30 0.23 -4.79
C PRO A 340 -15.84 0.19 -6.25
N ASN A 341 -14.93 -0.74 -6.55
CA ASN A 341 -14.47 -1.03 -7.90
C ASN A 341 -15.52 -1.90 -8.61
N HIS A 342 -16.75 -1.38 -8.73
CA HIS A 342 -17.82 -2.02 -9.46
C HIS A 342 -17.68 -1.70 -10.95
N GLY A 343 -17.45 -2.76 -11.72
CA GLY A 343 -17.34 -2.76 -13.17
C GLY A 343 -17.04 -4.19 -13.63
N PRO A 344 -17.27 -4.54 -14.91
CA PRO A 344 -16.89 -5.84 -15.43
C PRO A 344 -15.36 -5.92 -15.47
N ALA A 345 -14.73 -6.19 -14.34
CA ALA A 345 -13.29 -6.48 -14.25
C ALA A 345 -12.98 -7.89 -14.78
N ALA A 346 -13.64 -8.27 -15.86
CA ALA A 346 -13.22 -9.34 -16.74
C ALA A 346 -12.42 -8.68 -17.87
N ARG A 347 -11.22 -8.20 -17.54
CA ARG A 347 -10.20 -7.96 -18.57
C ARG A 347 -8.91 -8.62 -18.10
N ASP A 348 -8.80 -9.88 -18.48
CA ASP A 348 -7.54 -10.60 -18.49
C ASP A 348 -6.55 -9.80 -19.35
N GLY A 349 -5.54 -9.26 -18.69
CA GLY A 349 -4.48 -8.50 -19.34
C GLY A 349 -3.44 -8.04 -18.30
N PRO A 350 -2.14 -8.06 -18.63
CA PRO A 350 -1.04 -7.72 -17.71
C PRO A 350 -1.11 -6.28 -17.18
N HIS A 351 -1.95 -5.44 -17.77
CA HIS A 351 -2.11 -4.04 -17.44
C HIS A 351 -3.21 -3.74 -16.40
N ALA A 352 -4.05 -4.74 -16.08
CA ALA A 352 -5.07 -4.64 -15.06
C ALA A 352 -4.46 -4.92 -13.68
N SER A 353 -4.23 -3.87 -12.89
CA SER A 353 -3.54 -3.97 -11.61
C SER A 353 -4.10 -3.04 -10.54
N THR A 354 -3.59 -3.17 -9.32
CA THR A 354 -3.87 -2.22 -8.22
C THR A 354 -3.60 -0.77 -8.63
N LEU A 355 -2.59 -0.52 -9.48
CA LEU A 355 -2.21 0.82 -9.92
C LEU A 355 -3.23 1.44 -10.89
N THR A 356 -4.09 0.62 -11.51
CA THR A 356 -5.07 1.07 -12.51
C THR A 356 -6.51 0.98 -12.02
N PHE A 357 -6.83 0.04 -11.12
CA PHE A 357 -8.19 -0.16 -10.58
C PHE A 357 -8.36 0.24 -9.12
N ALA A 358 -7.35 0.04 -8.27
CA ALA A 358 -7.42 0.36 -6.84
C ALA A 358 -6.47 1.50 -6.47
N ARG A 359 -6.20 2.39 -7.43
CA ARG A 359 -5.16 3.41 -7.35
C ARG A 359 -5.34 4.34 -6.16
N ASP A 360 -6.55 4.86 -5.92
CA ASP A 360 -6.79 5.74 -4.76
C ASP A 360 -6.51 5.03 -3.43
N ARG A 361 -6.77 3.73 -3.32
CA ARG A 361 -6.44 2.92 -2.13
C ARG A 361 -4.95 2.76 -1.96
N TYR A 362 -4.25 2.44 -3.06
CA TYR A 362 -2.79 2.33 -3.06
C TYR A 362 -2.13 3.66 -2.69
N GLN A 363 -2.55 4.76 -3.31
CA GLN A 363 -2.08 6.11 -3.01
C GLN A 363 -2.39 6.52 -1.56
N TYR A 364 -3.58 6.18 -1.04
CA TYR A 364 -3.91 6.43 0.37
C TYR A 364 -2.95 5.69 1.31
N ALA A 365 -2.61 4.44 1.00
CA ALA A 365 -1.75 3.61 1.84
C ALA A 365 -0.35 4.23 2.00
N TYR A 366 0.23 4.77 0.92
CA TYR A 366 1.49 5.51 0.98
C TYR A 366 1.37 6.90 1.60
N ALA A 367 0.26 7.62 1.36
CA ALA A 367 0.01 8.89 2.04
C ALA A 367 -0.11 8.71 3.57
N ALA A 368 -0.74 7.62 4.00
CA ALA A 368 -0.85 7.23 5.41
C ALA A 368 0.51 6.84 6.00
N LEU A 369 1.30 6.03 5.29
CA LEU A 369 2.66 5.67 5.70
C LEU A 369 3.54 6.91 5.90
N ARG A 370 3.54 7.82 4.92
CA ARG A 370 4.34 9.04 5.00
C ARG A 370 3.90 9.95 6.15
N SER A 371 2.59 10.14 6.33
CA SER A 371 2.05 10.90 7.48
C SER A 371 2.45 10.26 8.81
N LYS A 372 2.55 8.93 8.90
CA LYS A 372 3.04 8.22 10.08
C LYS A 372 4.54 8.41 10.34
N ARG A 373 5.37 8.40 9.30
CA ARG A 373 6.84 8.54 9.40
C ARG A 373 7.28 9.96 9.71
N ARG A 374 6.72 10.93 8.99
CA ARG A 374 7.20 12.32 8.96
C ARG A 374 6.35 13.28 9.78
N HIS A 375 5.28 12.79 10.42
CA HIS A 375 4.29 13.62 11.11
C HIS A 375 3.71 14.75 10.24
N GLU A 376 3.68 14.56 8.92
CA GLU A 376 3.19 15.54 7.93
C GLU A 376 1.70 15.87 8.08
N GLY A 377 1.32 17.05 7.59
CA GLY A 377 -0.06 17.55 7.60
C GLY A 377 -0.37 18.43 8.81
N THR A 378 0.67 19.04 9.39
CA THR A 378 0.56 20.05 10.46
C THR A 378 0.22 21.44 9.90
N GLY A 379 0.33 21.63 8.58
CA GLY A 379 0.17 22.91 7.90
C GLY A 379 1.43 23.76 7.91
N SER A 380 2.61 23.14 8.03
CA SER A 380 3.90 23.85 7.95
C SER A 380 4.17 24.29 6.50
N GLY A 381 5.00 25.32 6.33
CA GLY A 381 5.42 25.79 5.00
C GLY A 381 6.15 24.74 4.18
N ASP A 382 6.69 23.71 4.83
CA ASP A 382 7.51 22.65 4.22
C ASP A 382 6.70 21.38 3.91
N ASP A 383 5.44 21.29 4.35
CA ASP A 383 4.57 20.15 4.06
C ASP A 383 4.44 19.97 2.53
N PRO A 384 4.44 18.72 2.03
CA PRO A 384 4.33 18.44 0.60
C PRO A 384 2.97 18.89 0.04
N VAL A 385 2.89 19.04 -1.29
CA VAL A 385 1.64 19.39 -1.99
C VAL A 385 1.17 18.27 -2.92
N ASP A 386 -0.14 18.07 -3.01
CA ASP A 386 -0.77 17.25 -4.04
C ASP A 386 -1.03 18.14 -5.27
N LEU A 387 -0.52 17.77 -6.44
CA LEU A 387 -0.83 18.48 -7.70
C LEU A 387 -2.08 17.90 -8.34
N TRP A 388 -3.12 18.72 -8.45
CA TRP A 388 -4.40 18.40 -9.05
C TRP A 388 -4.47 19.02 -10.44
N LEU A 389 -4.73 18.20 -11.44
CA LEU A 389 -4.93 18.62 -12.83
C LEU A 389 -6.39 18.42 -13.17
N VAL A 390 -7.11 19.52 -13.34
CA VAL A 390 -8.56 19.55 -13.55
C VAL A 390 -8.84 19.75 -15.03
N GLY A 391 -9.72 18.94 -15.59
CA GLY A 391 -10.06 19.06 -17.00
C GLY A 391 -11.11 18.06 -17.46
N ARG A 392 -11.06 17.73 -18.75
CA ARG A 392 -11.97 16.76 -19.37
C ARG A 392 -11.26 15.95 -20.44
N GLY A 393 -11.75 14.74 -20.65
CA GLY A 393 -11.26 13.86 -21.72
C GLY A 393 -9.84 13.31 -21.49
N PHE A 394 -9.34 13.29 -20.25
CA PHE A 394 -8.05 12.67 -19.95
C PHE A 394 -8.12 11.16 -20.24
N SER A 395 -7.37 10.74 -21.23
CA SER A 395 -7.19 9.34 -21.62
C SER A 395 -5.97 8.72 -20.95
N PHE A 396 -6.01 7.40 -20.78
CA PHE A 396 -4.97 6.64 -20.09
C PHE A 396 -3.64 6.72 -20.83
N TYR A 397 -2.61 7.24 -20.15
CA TYR A 397 -1.26 7.39 -20.66
C TYR A 397 -1.08 8.37 -21.84
N ASP A 398 -2.01 9.29 -22.12
CA ASP A 398 -1.82 10.19 -23.29
C ASP A 398 -1.07 11.49 -22.97
N HIS A 399 -0.97 11.85 -21.70
CA HIS A 399 -0.35 13.11 -21.27
C HIS A 399 0.71 12.83 -20.22
N ARG A 400 1.94 13.25 -20.49
CA ARG A 400 3.11 13.04 -19.66
C ARG A 400 3.38 14.28 -18.81
N LEU A 401 3.34 14.14 -17.49
CA LEU A 401 3.65 15.21 -16.56
C LEU A 401 5.13 15.20 -16.19
N SER A 402 5.76 16.37 -16.27
CA SER A 402 7.06 16.61 -15.65
C SER A 402 7.01 17.89 -14.85
N VAL A 403 7.81 17.96 -13.79
CA VAL A 403 7.95 19.14 -12.95
C VAL A 403 9.41 19.56 -12.89
N ARG A 404 9.64 20.88 -12.87
CA ARG A 404 10.99 21.42 -12.78
C ARG A 404 11.53 21.20 -11.36
N THR A 405 12.76 20.73 -11.24
CA THR A 405 13.45 20.56 -9.96
C THR A 405 14.32 21.76 -9.64
N ARG A 406 14.87 21.78 -8.42
CA ARG A 406 15.86 22.77 -7.96
C ARG A 406 17.07 22.93 -8.88
N ASP A 407 17.47 21.88 -9.60
CA ASP A 407 18.63 21.89 -10.50
C ASP A 407 18.27 22.35 -11.93
N ASP A 408 17.12 23.01 -12.10
CA ASP A 408 16.53 23.39 -13.40
C ASP A 408 16.26 22.22 -14.36
N GLY A 409 16.40 20.98 -13.88
CA GLY A 409 16.04 19.75 -14.58
C GLY A 409 14.54 19.53 -14.61
N TRP A 410 14.07 18.72 -15.57
CA TRP A 410 12.67 18.27 -15.61
C TRP A 410 12.58 16.82 -15.15
N THR A 411 11.93 16.58 -14.03
CA THR A 411 11.67 15.23 -13.53
C THR A 411 10.28 14.77 -13.95
N PHE A 412 10.20 13.58 -14.53
CA PHE A 412 8.92 12.93 -14.83
C PHE A 412 8.22 12.54 -13.53
N LEU A 413 6.96 12.96 -13.37
CA LEU A 413 6.13 12.59 -12.22
C LEU A 413 5.20 11.41 -12.52
N GLY A 414 4.85 11.22 -13.78
CA GLY A 414 3.89 10.21 -14.19
C GLY A 414 3.08 10.69 -15.39
N ASP A 415 2.39 9.76 -16.01
CA ASP A 415 1.39 10.06 -17.01
C ASP A 415 0.04 10.33 -16.34
N PHE A 416 -0.82 11.06 -17.04
CA PHE A 416 -2.21 11.23 -16.65
C PHE A 416 -2.89 9.88 -16.81
N ASP A 417 -3.43 9.39 -15.72
CA ASP A 417 -4.01 8.06 -15.67
C ASP A 417 -5.51 8.19 -15.42
N GLY A 418 -6.31 7.86 -16.42
CA GLY A 418 -7.71 7.52 -16.19
C GLY A 418 -7.84 6.14 -15.54
N TYR A 419 -8.89 5.91 -14.75
CA TYR A 419 -9.25 4.54 -14.35
C TYR A 419 -9.50 3.67 -15.60
N LEU A 420 -9.03 2.41 -15.59
CA LEU A 420 -9.01 1.53 -16.76
C LEU A 420 -10.41 1.07 -17.20
N ASP A 421 -11.41 1.12 -16.30
CA ASP A 421 -12.80 0.83 -16.61
C ASP A 421 -13.41 1.85 -17.56
N GLY A 422 -14.06 1.38 -18.64
CA GLY A 422 -14.76 2.18 -19.66
C GLY A 422 -15.60 3.31 -19.08
N ASN A 423 -15.47 4.54 -19.63
CA ASN A 423 -15.84 5.82 -19.02
C ASN A 423 -15.18 6.05 -17.65
N TYR A 424 -14.64 7.24 -17.41
CA TYR A 424 -14.12 7.58 -16.08
C TYR A 424 -15.26 7.31 -15.08
N PRO A 425 -15.15 6.37 -14.12
CA PRO A 425 -16.30 5.93 -13.31
C PRO A 425 -16.90 7.07 -12.48
N TYR A 426 -16.19 8.19 -12.40
CA TYR A 426 -16.54 9.39 -11.65
C TYR A 426 -16.81 10.62 -12.55
N GLY A 427 -16.71 10.47 -13.88
CA GLY A 427 -16.90 11.57 -14.81
C GLY A 427 -18.39 11.86 -14.99
N ARG A 428 -18.98 12.68 -14.11
CA ARG A 428 -20.18 13.42 -14.49
C ARG A 428 -19.78 14.41 -15.59
N ASP A 429 -20.50 14.38 -16.70
CA ASP A 429 -20.34 15.30 -17.83
C ASP A 429 -18.92 15.37 -18.43
N GLY A 430 -18.14 14.29 -18.30
CA GLY A 430 -16.79 14.18 -18.88
C GLY A 430 -15.67 14.90 -18.11
N ARG A 431 -15.95 15.43 -16.91
CA ARG A 431 -14.94 16.06 -16.03
C ARG A 431 -14.03 15.03 -15.37
N SER A 432 -12.78 15.41 -15.15
CA SER A 432 -11.72 14.56 -14.60
C SER A 432 -10.74 15.37 -13.75
N VAL A 433 -10.25 14.77 -12.67
CA VAL A 433 -9.14 15.31 -11.87
C VAL A 433 -8.07 14.25 -11.76
N SER A 434 -6.88 14.49 -12.32
CA SER A 434 -5.71 13.62 -12.11
C SER A 434 -4.90 14.15 -10.92
N ILE A 435 -4.60 13.31 -9.94
CA ILE A 435 -3.90 13.74 -8.72
C ILE A 435 -2.51 13.09 -8.61
N PHE A 436 -1.48 13.93 -8.55
CA PHE A 436 -0.10 13.53 -8.26
C PHE A 436 0.24 13.90 -6.82
N ARG A 437 0.24 12.90 -5.94
CA ARG A 437 0.26 13.15 -4.50
C ARG A 437 1.64 13.41 -3.93
N GLY A 438 1.69 14.35 -3.00
CA GLY A 438 2.75 14.47 -2.03
C GLY A 438 4.11 14.82 -2.60
N LEU A 439 4.15 15.85 -3.44
CA LEU A 439 5.35 16.43 -4.01
C LEU A 439 6.11 17.22 -2.93
N PRO A 440 7.34 16.84 -2.56
CA PRO A 440 8.15 17.60 -1.61
C PRO A 440 8.45 19.00 -2.15
N ARG A 441 8.10 20.05 -1.39
CA ARG A 441 8.30 21.45 -1.82
C ARG A 441 9.78 21.78 -1.98
N GLU A 442 10.62 21.30 -1.08
CA GLU A 442 12.09 21.47 -1.15
C GLU A 442 12.72 20.98 -2.46
N ARG A 443 12.12 19.97 -3.11
CA ARG A 443 12.60 19.39 -4.36
C ARG A 443 12.00 20.05 -5.60
N PHE A 444 10.69 20.33 -5.56
CA PHE A 444 9.91 20.71 -6.74
C PHE A 444 9.44 22.17 -6.75
N ALA A 445 9.51 22.86 -5.63
CA ALA A 445 9.17 24.27 -5.51
C ALA A 445 10.05 24.98 -4.46
N PRO A 446 11.40 24.89 -4.57
CA PRO A 446 12.33 25.42 -3.56
C PRO A 446 12.18 26.93 -3.36
N ASP A 447 11.86 27.66 -4.43
CA ASP A 447 11.66 29.11 -4.41
C ASP A 447 10.18 29.51 -4.23
N GLY A 448 9.35 28.56 -3.80
CA GLY A 448 7.91 28.77 -3.66
C GLY A 448 7.15 28.77 -4.98
N ARG A 449 7.73 28.28 -6.08
CA ARG A 449 7.07 28.17 -7.39
C ARG A 449 7.16 26.76 -7.94
N LEU A 450 6.01 26.17 -8.28
CA LEU A 450 5.90 24.84 -8.89
C LEU A 450 5.69 25.00 -10.40
N GLU A 451 6.64 24.50 -11.20
CA GLU A 451 6.56 24.57 -12.67
C GLU A 451 6.31 23.19 -13.27
N CYS A 452 5.19 23.07 -13.97
CA CYS A 452 4.72 21.84 -14.57
C CYS A 452 4.79 21.92 -16.10
N ARG A 453 5.09 20.80 -16.74
CA ARG A 453 5.03 20.62 -18.19
C ARG A 453 4.26 19.36 -18.52
N VAL A 454 3.21 19.52 -19.31
CA VAL A 454 2.37 18.45 -19.84
C VAL A 454 2.74 18.23 -21.30
N LYS A 455 3.33 17.08 -21.62
CA LYS A 455 3.59 16.67 -23.01
C LYS A 455 2.51 15.71 -23.48
N THR A 456 1.83 16.04 -24.57
CA THR A 456 0.74 15.22 -25.10
C THR A 456 1.24 14.33 -26.23
N ARG A 457 0.83 13.06 -26.22
CA ARG A 457 1.26 12.10 -27.24
C ARG A 457 0.65 12.40 -28.61
N PRO A 458 1.32 12.04 -29.73
CA PRO A 458 0.83 12.31 -31.09
C PRO A 458 -0.50 11.66 -31.47
N ARG A 459 -0.97 10.66 -30.70
CA ARG A 459 -2.23 9.92 -30.95
C ARG A 459 -3.29 10.20 -29.88
N SER A 460 -3.15 11.28 -29.12
CA SER A 460 -4.16 11.69 -28.13
C SER A 460 -5.40 12.24 -28.84
N ASP A 461 -6.58 11.81 -28.41
CA ASP A 461 -7.87 12.14 -29.04
C ASP A 461 -8.49 13.46 -28.53
N GLY A 462 -7.65 14.41 -28.09
CA GLY A 462 -8.07 15.74 -27.66
C GLY A 462 -8.62 15.75 -26.23
N ALA A 463 -7.74 16.09 -25.29
CA ALA A 463 -8.13 16.42 -23.91
C ALA A 463 -8.11 17.94 -23.71
N HIS A 464 -8.66 18.40 -22.60
CA HIS A 464 -8.69 19.82 -22.26
C HIS A 464 -8.30 20.00 -20.79
N LEU A 465 -7.27 20.82 -20.55
CA LEU A 465 -6.80 21.16 -19.22
C LEU A 465 -7.41 22.50 -18.82
N SER A 466 -8.27 22.48 -17.82
CA SER A 466 -8.98 23.65 -17.32
C SER A 466 -8.15 24.39 -16.27
N ALA A 467 -7.58 23.66 -15.31
CA ALA A 467 -6.77 24.25 -14.24
C ALA A 467 -5.71 23.28 -13.71
N ALA A 468 -4.69 23.86 -13.06
CA ALA A 468 -3.77 23.13 -12.19
C ALA A 468 -3.81 23.75 -10.80
N LEU A 469 -3.86 22.92 -9.75
CA LEU A 469 -3.87 23.36 -8.36
C LEU A 469 -2.83 22.58 -7.55
N ALA A 470 -2.04 23.30 -6.76
CA ALA A 470 -1.20 22.73 -5.71
C ALA A 470 -2.00 22.70 -4.41
N MET A 471 -2.54 21.53 -4.05
CA MET A 471 -3.39 21.34 -2.88
C MET A 471 -2.53 20.92 -1.67
N PRO A 472 -2.77 21.45 -0.47
CA PRO A 472 -2.06 21.01 0.73
C PRO A 472 -2.25 19.50 0.97
N THR A 473 -1.15 18.76 1.18
CA THR A 473 -1.24 17.33 1.47
C THR A 473 -1.72 17.12 2.91
N ASN A 474 -2.87 16.46 3.07
CA ASN A 474 -3.34 16.04 4.39
C ASN A 474 -4.11 14.72 4.26
N VAL A 475 -3.55 13.64 4.80
CA VAL A 475 -4.19 12.31 4.74
C VAL A 475 -5.54 12.27 5.46
N ALA A 476 -5.73 13.11 6.48
CA ALA A 476 -7.02 13.25 7.17
C ALA A 476 -8.07 13.99 6.34
N CYS A 477 -7.67 14.60 5.22
CA CYS A 477 -8.53 15.23 4.21
C CYS A 477 -8.42 14.51 2.87
N PHE A 478 -7.94 13.26 2.83
CA PHE A 478 -7.72 12.54 1.58
C PHE A 478 -9.01 12.43 0.76
N LEU A 479 -8.99 13.06 -0.42
CA LEU A 479 -10.04 12.98 -1.43
C LEU A 479 -9.57 12.07 -2.56
N THR A 480 -10.41 11.13 -2.96
CA THR A 480 -10.20 10.35 -4.19
C THR A 480 -10.32 11.25 -5.40
N GLU A 481 -9.79 10.84 -6.55
CA GLU A 481 -9.97 11.61 -7.78
C GLU A 481 -11.45 11.85 -8.12
N GLY A 482 -12.30 10.84 -7.88
CA GLY A 482 -13.75 10.99 -8.04
C GLY A 482 -14.39 11.98 -7.08
N ALA A 483 -13.96 12.00 -5.82
CA ALA A 483 -14.45 12.97 -4.84
C ALA A 483 -13.94 14.39 -5.14
N ALA A 484 -12.71 14.52 -5.66
CA ALA A 484 -12.14 15.79 -6.12
C ALA A 484 -12.91 16.33 -7.34
N ALA A 485 -13.20 15.48 -8.33
CA ALA A 485 -14.01 15.85 -9.50
C ALA A 485 -15.44 16.26 -9.12
N ALA A 486 -16.05 15.62 -8.12
CA ALA A 486 -17.36 16.03 -7.60
C ALA A 486 -17.31 17.31 -6.73
N ALA A 487 -16.14 17.66 -6.21
CA ALA A 487 -15.94 18.88 -5.42
C ALA A 487 -15.64 20.10 -6.30
N ASP A 488 -15.24 19.90 -7.55
CA ASP A 488 -14.95 20.93 -8.56
C ASP A 488 -16.15 21.83 -8.91
N ASP A 489 -17.37 21.42 -8.59
CA ASP A 489 -18.55 22.32 -8.62
C ASP A 489 -18.42 23.48 -7.60
N ARG A 490 -17.44 23.41 -6.70
CA ARG A 490 -17.07 24.46 -5.75
C ARG A 490 -15.81 25.14 -6.27
N ASP A 491 -15.72 26.43 -6.03
CA ASP A 491 -14.48 27.16 -6.22
C ASP A 491 -13.36 26.51 -5.38
N LEU A 492 -12.39 25.88 -6.06
CA LEU A 492 -11.29 25.12 -5.44
C LEU A 492 -10.10 26.02 -5.09
N GLU A 493 -9.99 27.19 -5.71
CA GLU A 493 -8.85 28.11 -5.55
C GLU A 493 -8.59 28.47 -4.09
N PRO A 494 -9.61 28.78 -3.24
CA PRO A 494 -9.39 29.16 -1.84
C PRO A 494 -8.74 28.06 -0.99
N PHE A 495 -8.82 26.79 -1.41
CA PHE A 495 -8.23 25.66 -0.68
C PHE A 495 -6.82 25.30 -1.16
N SER A 496 -6.40 25.85 -2.29
CA SER A 496 -5.11 25.58 -2.91
C SER A 496 -4.02 26.47 -2.32
N ALA A 497 -2.81 25.93 -2.20
CA ALA A 497 -1.61 26.72 -1.93
C ALA A 497 -1.19 27.52 -3.18
N GLY A 498 -1.53 27.06 -4.38
CA GLY A 498 -1.34 27.79 -5.61
C GLY A 498 -2.26 27.25 -6.70
N HIS A 499 -2.72 28.11 -7.60
CA HIS A 499 -3.60 27.75 -8.69
C HIS A 499 -3.21 28.47 -9.98
N ALA A 500 -3.55 27.88 -11.11
CA ALA A 500 -3.50 28.52 -12.41
C ALA A 500 -4.70 28.06 -13.24
N THR A 501 -5.49 29.02 -13.72
CA THR A 501 -6.46 28.78 -14.79
C THR A 501 -5.68 28.66 -16.10
N VAL A 502 -5.87 27.54 -16.80
CA VAL A 502 -5.21 27.25 -18.07
C VAL A 502 -6.20 27.42 -19.20
N ASP A 503 -7.33 26.71 -19.13
CA ASP A 503 -8.40 26.69 -20.14
C ASP A 503 -7.91 26.44 -21.58
N GLU A 504 -7.04 25.42 -21.76
CA GLU A 504 -6.43 25.09 -23.06
C GLU A 504 -6.68 23.64 -23.51
N PRO A 505 -6.84 23.41 -24.82
CA PRO A 505 -6.81 22.07 -25.39
C PRO A 505 -5.39 21.49 -25.36
N LEU A 506 -5.26 20.25 -24.88
CA LEU A 506 -4.03 19.49 -24.92
C LEU A 506 -3.85 18.90 -26.32
N THR A 507 -3.14 19.63 -27.18
CA THR A 507 -2.95 19.27 -28.60
C THR A 507 -2.04 18.04 -28.78
N ALA A 508 -2.41 17.16 -29.71
CA ALA A 508 -1.62 15.95 -30.01
C ALA A 508 -0.18 16.29 -30.44
N GLY A 509 0.81 15.73 -29.75
CA GLY A 509 2.24 16.04 -29.96
C GLY A 509 2.69 17.37 -29.37
N GLY A 510 1.77 18.15 -28.79
CA GLY A 510 2.04 19.45 -28.19
C GLY A 510 2.62 19.37 -26.77
N SER A 511 2.98 20.54 -26.26
CA SER A 511 3.45 20.72 -24.88
C SER A 511 2.78 21.95 -24.29
N THR A 512 2.21 21.81 -23.10
CA THR A 512 1.62 22.89 -22.31
C THR A 512 2.44 23.04 -21.03
N SER A 513 2.76 24.28 -20.65
CA SER A 513 3.49 24.58 -19.41
C SER A 513 2.59 25.39 -18.48
N VAL A 514 2.62 25.07 -17.20
CA VAL A 514 1.83 25.73 -16.17
C VAL A 514 2.75 26.05 -15.00
N ALA A 515 2.65 27.25 -14.43
CA ALA A 515 3.41 27.64 -13.25
C ALA A 515 2.44 28.06 -12.15
N LEU A 516 2.73 27.62 -10.92
CA LEU A 516 1.92 27.85 -9.73
C LEU A 516 2.81 28.51 -8.68
N ASP A 517 2.52 29.75 -8.34
CA ASP A 517 3.18 30.41 -7.21
C ASP A 517 2.50 29.94 -5.92
N LEU A 518 3.28 29.35 -5.02
CA LEU A 518 2.81 28.67 -3.82
C LEU A 518 2.83 29.61 -2.61
N THR A 519 1.67 29.78 -2.03
CA THR A 519 1.39 30.59 -0.83
C THR A 519 0.60 29.76 0.19
N ALA A 520 0.22 30.37 1.31
CA ALA A 520 -0.69 29.73 2.24
C ALA A 520 -2.13 29.77 1.66
N PRO A 521 -2.89 28.66 1.73
CA PRO A 521 -4.28 28.65 1.27
C PRO A 521 -5.16 29.57 2.12
N ASP A 522 -6.15 30.21 1.50
CA ASP A 522 -7.12 31.07 2.18
C ASP A 522 -8.05 30.27 3.12
N GLN A 523 -8.32 29.01 2.77
CA GLN A 523 -9.20 28.12 3.50
C GLN A 523 -8.55 26.74 3.72
N PRO A 524 -8.71 26.13 4.90
CA PRO A 524 -8.17 24.80 5.14
C PRO A 524 -8.91 23.71 4.35
N MET A 525 -8.16 22.71 3.86
CA MET A 525 -8.66 21.53 3.13
C MET A 525 -9.81 20.79 3.82
N GLU A 526 -9.91 20.88 5.14
CA GLU A 526 -11.01 20.29 5.91
C GLU A 526 -12.38 20.86 5.54
N MET A 527 -12.43 22.12 5.13
CA MET A 527 -13.66 22.78 4.71
C MET A 527 -14.15 22.25 3.37
N LEU A 528 -13.22 21.82 2.51
CA LEU A 528 -13.52 21.16 1.24
C LEU A 528 -13.98 19.70 1.47
N ALA A 529 -13.19 18.94 2.24
CA ALA A 529 -13.45 17.51 2.45
C ALA A 529 -14.64 17.24 3.39
N PHE A 530 -14.85 18.08 4.40
CA PHE A 530 -15.86 17.87 5.45
C PHE A 530 -16.57 19.19 5.84
N PRO A 531 -17.28 19.85 4.91
CA PRO A 531 -17.82 21.20 5.11
C PRO A 531 -18.69 21.33 6.37
N ASN A 532 -19.48 20.29 6.68
CA ASN A 532 -20.45 20.27 7.77
C ASN A 532 -19.92 19.67 9.09
N HIS A 533 -18.64 19.29 9.18
CA HIS A 533 -18.11 18.54 10.34
C HIS A 533 -16.86 19.17 10.99
N ARG A 534 -16.66 20.48 10.79
CA ARG A 534 -15.46 21.19 11.30
C ARG A 534 -15.36 21.15 12.81
N THR A 535 -16.47 21.30 13.51
CA THR A 535 -16.50 21.29 14.98
C THR A 535 -16.12 19.93 15.53
N GLN A 536 -16.66 18.85 14.97
CA GLN A 536 -16.34 17.47 15.32
C GLN A 536 -14.84 17.21 15.13
N ARG A 537 -14.33 17.52 13.93
CA ARG A 537 -12.92 17.32 13.61
C ARG A 537 -11.97 18.13 14.49
N ARG A 538 -12.29 19.39 14.80
CA ARG A 538 -11.49 20.19 15.73
C ARG A 538 -11.42 19.56 17.12
N ARG A 539 -12.52 18.99 17.62
CA ARG A 539 -12.55 18.29 18.91
C ARG A 539 -11.71 17.00 18.88
N LEU A 540 -11.80 16.22 17.80
CA LEU A 540 -10.97 15.03 17.59
C LEU A 540 -9.48 15.37 17.49
N ARG A 541 -9.12 16.45 16.77
CA ARG A 541 -7.73 16.93 16.75
C ARG A 541 -7.23 17.26 18.14
N ARG A 542 -8.05 17.94 18.95
CA ARG A 542 -7.70 18.26 20.33
C ARG A 542 -7.48 16.97 21.13
N LEU A 543 -8.38 15.98 21.03
CA LEU A 543 -8.20 14.67 21.64
C LEU A 543 -6.86 14.04 21.23
N GLU A 544 -6.62 13.92 19.93
CA GLU A 544 -5.43 13.27 19.36
C GLU A 544 -4.11 14.01 19.67
N SER A 545 -4.18 15.31 19.98
CA SER A 545 -3.01 16.10 20.38
C SER A 545 -2.55 15.93 21.83
N HIS A 546 -3.32 15.23 22.68
CA HIS A 546 -2.88 14.97 24.06
C HIS A 546 -1.74 13.94 24.06
N ALA A 547 -0.67 14.21 24.80
CA ALA A 547 0.50 13.34 24.86
C ALA A 547 0.19 11.91 25.34
N GLU A 548 -0.84 11.74 26.18
CA GLU A 548 -1.27 10.44 26.71
C GLU A 548 -2.31 9.73 25.82
N PHE A 549 -2.73 10.33 24.70
CA PHE A 549 -3.73 9.74 23.85
C PHE A 549 -3.19 8.48 23.15
N VAL A 550 -3.80 7.34 23.46
CA VAL A 550 -3.50 6.05 22.83
C VAL A 550 -4.70 5.62 21.99
N PRO A 551 -4.62 5.62 20.65
CA PRO A 551 -5.74 5.24 19.79
C PRO A 551 -6.34 3.86 20.10
N ALA A 552 -5.51 2.90 20.53
CA ALA A 552 -5.95 1.55 20.88
C ALA A 552 -6.80 1.48 22.17
N LYS A 553 -6.82 2.55 22.98
CA LYS A 553 -7.67 2.68 24.18
C LYS A 553 -8.98 3.43 23.90
N ALA A 554 -9.20 3.86 22.66
CA ALA A 554 -10.42 4.52 22.24
C ALA A 554 -11.23 3.65 21.27
N PHE A 555 -12.51 3.98 21.11
CA PHE A 555 -13.38 3.39 20.10
C PHE A 555 -14.42 4.43 19.63
N ASP A 556 -15.05 4.15 18.48
CA ASP A 556 -16.16 4.95 17.95
C ASP A 556 -17.44 4.12 18.02
N LEU A 557 -18.52 4.67 18.56
CA LEU A 557 -19.80 3.99 18.68
C LEU A 557 -20.75 4.43 17.57
N TRP A 558 -21.16 3.49 16.74
CA TRP A 558 -22.14 3.72 15.68
C TRP A 558 -23.49 3.19 16.14
N ILE A 559 -24.51 4.04 16.12
CA ILE A 559 -25.87 3.71 16.55
C ILE A 559 -26.83 3.90 15.39
N ARG A 560 -27.57 2.85 15.04
CA ARG A 560 -28.69 2.86 14.12
C ARG A 560 -30.00 2.96 14.91
N THR A 561 -30.95 3.74 14.42
CA THR A 561 -32.22 3.99 15.11
C THR A 561 -33.40 3.44 14.33
N GLU A 562 -34.43 2.99 15.06
CA GLU A 562 -35.72 2.61 14.46
C GLU A 562 -36.52 3.88 14.11
N GLY A 563 -37.00 3.94 12.87
CA GLY A 563 -37.77 5.07 12.34
C GLY A 563 -36.88 6.22 11.85
N ALA A 564 -36.96 6.51 10.55
CA ALA A 564 -36.50 7.79 10.03
C ALA A 564 -37.44 8.85 10.59
N ASN A 565 -36.98 9.77 11.44
CA ASN A 565 -37.46 11.15 11.48
C ASN A 565 -36.80 12.04 12.54
N ASP A 566 -36.07 11.53 13.54
CA ASP A 566 -35.39 12.40 14.51
C ASP A 566 -34.07 11.81 15.02
N ALA A 567 -33.00 12.60 14.97
CA ALA A 567 -31.73 12.26 15.61
C ALA A 567 -31.95 12.02 17.12
N ILE A 568 -31.35 10.96 17.67
CA ILE A 568 -31.36 10.72 19.11
C ILE A 568 -30.58 11.85 19.81
N ASP A 569 -31.15 12.40 20.88
CA ASP A 569 -30.40 13.28 21.79
C ASP A 569 -29.19 12.50 22.34
N PRO A 570 -27.95 12.98 22.11
CA PRO A 570 -26.72 12.38 22.63
C PRO A 570 -26.75 12.06 24.13
N ASN A 571 -27.56 12.76 24.92
CA ASN A 571 -27.67 12.57 26.37
C ASN A 571 -28.82 11.65 26.81
N ALA A 572 -29.68 11.20 25.90
CA ALA A 572 -30.77 10.27 26.17
C ALA A 572 -30.33 8.79 26.17
N LEU A 573 -29.06 8.54 25.85
CA LEU A 573 -28.41 7.24 25.91
C LEU A 573 -27.17 7.30 26.81
N SER A 574 -26.92 6.20 27.52
CA SER A 574 -25.74 5.99 28.33
C SER A 574 -25.03 4.70 27.91
N LEU A 575 -23.70 4.74 27.90
CA LEU A 575 -22.86 3.55 27.83
C LEU A 575 -22.70 2.99 29.24
N VAL A 576 -23.05 1.72 29.43
CA VAL A 576 -22.85 1.01 30.70
C VAL A 576 -21.51 0.30 30.64
N GLY A 577 -20.60 0.67 31.53
CA GLY A 577 -19.31 -0.01 31.69
C GLY A 577 -19.02 -0.31 33.16
N ASN A 578 -17.81 -0.78 33.43
CA ASN A 578 -17.39 -1.19 34.79
C ASN A 578 -17.44 -0.06 35.83
N SER A 579 -17.35 1.19 35.40
CA SER A 579 -17.46 2.39 36.26
C SER A 579 -18.89 2.91 36.40
N GLY A 580 -19.88 2.18 35.88
CA GLY A 580 -21.29 2.55 35.86
C GLY A 580 -21.74 3.13 34.51
N ALA A 581 -22.99 3.59 34.47
CA ALA A 581 -23.60 4.20 33.29
C ALA A 581 -23.14 5.66 33.11
N ARG A 582 -22.64 5.99 31.92
CA ARG A 582 -22.25 7.36 31.56
C ARG A 582 -22.99 7.80 30.30
N LYS A 583 -23.58 8.99 30.33
CA LYS A 583 -24.27 9.57 29.17
C LYS A 583 -23.32 9.69 27.98
N LEU A 584 -23.75 9.26 26.79
CA LEU A 584 -22.91 9.25 25.59
C LEU A 584 -22.44 10.65 25.19
N GLY A 585 -23.30 11.66 25.33
CA GLY A 585 -22.95 13.05 25.06
C GLY A 585 -21.83 13.61 25.96
N GLU A 586 -21.69 13.09 27.18
CA GLU A 586 -20.63 13.46 28.11
C GLU A 586 -19.38 12.58 27.97
N ALA A 587 -19.57 11.29 27.64
CA ALA A 587 -18.48 10.33 27.53
C ALA A 587 -17.72 10.44 26.19
N SER A 588 -18.41 10.84 25.12
CA SER A 588 -17.80 10.99 23.79
C SER A 588 -17.09 12.32 23.63
N THR A 589 -16.06 12.35 22.78
CA THR A 589 -15.38 13.60 22.42
C THR A 589 -16.28 14.47 21.55
N THR A 590 -17.00 13.84 20.63
CA THR A 590 -17.95 14.52 19.74
C THR A 590 -18.92 13.52 19.12
N VAL A 591 -19.96 14.05 18.46
CA VAL A 591 -21.00 13.26 17.81
C VAL A 591 -21.31 13.83 16.43
N SER A 592 -21.55 12.93 15.47
CA SER A 592 -22.18 13.22 14.18
C SER A 592 -23.54 12.55 14.18
N THR A 593 -24.56 13.23 13.66
CA THR A 593 -25.94 12.74 13.63
C THR A 593 -26.46 12.77 12.19
N ALA A 594 -27.33 11.81 11.88
CA ALA A 594 -28.10 11.69 10.65
C ALA A 594 -29.52 11.18 11.00
N PRO A 595 -30.52 11.30 10.11
CA PRO A 595 -31.87 10.83 10.39
C PRO A 595 -31.96 9.35 10.78
N GLU A 596 -31.06 8.51 10.25
CA GLU A 596 -31.07 7.06 10.43
C GLU A 596 -30.16 6.59 11.59
N GLY A 597 -29.40 7.50 12.21
CA GLY A 597 -28.48 7.12 13.27
C GLY A 597 -27.45 8.17 13.66
N SER A 598 -26.53 7.79 14.56
CA SER A 598 -25.51 8.67 15.11
C SER A 598 -24.18 7.96 15.28
N VAL A 599 -23.08 8.71 15.22
CA VAL A 599 -21.74 8.21 15.49
C VAL A 599 -21.12 9.05 16.59
N PHE A 600 -20.76 8.41 17.69
CA PHE A 600 -20.09 9.00 18.84
C PHE A 600 -18.61 8.63 18.79
N TYR A 601 -17.74 9.62 18.80
CA TYR A 601 -16.32 9.41 18.55
C TYR A 601 -15.48 9.53 19.80
N GLY A 602 -14.39 8.76 19.86
CA GLY A 602 -13.36 8.86 20.89
C GLY A 602 -13.88 8.52 22.29
N LEU A 603 -14.67 7.46 22.40
CA LEU A 603 -15.09 6.87 23.67
C LEU A 603 -13.96 6.03 24.28
N SER A 604 -13.86 6.01 25.60
CA SER A 604 -12.87 5.15 26.29
C SER A 604 -13.28 3.69 26.23
N ARG A 605 -12.34 2.80 25.88
CA ARG A 605 -12.55 1.35 25.91
C ARG A 605 -12.84 0.78 27.29
N GLU A 606 -12.55 1.50 28.37
CA GLU A 606 -12.99 1.10 29.73
C GLU A 606 -14.53 1.05 29.85
N GLY A 607 -15.24 1.70 28.93
CA GLY A 607 -16.69 1.60 28.79
C GLY A 607 -17.18 0.32 28.10
N LEU A 608 -16.28 -0.57 27.64
CA LEU A 608 -16.63 -1.87 27.09
C LEU A 608 -16.19 -2.95 28.09
N GLY A 609 -17.09 -3.84 28.54
CA GLY A 609 -16.66 -4.93 29.42
C GLY A 609 -17.76 -5.80 30.04
N HIS A 610 -17.48 -7.11 30.08
CA HIS A 610 -18.06 -8.08 31.01
C HIS A 610 -17.15 -8.25 32.25
N GLU A 611 -17.66 -8.89 33.32
CA GLU A 611 -16.86 -9.28 34.49
C GLU A 611 -15.67 -10.21 34.12
N ASP A 612 -15.74 -10.92 32.99
CA ASP A 612 -14.71 -11.85 32.51
C ASP A 612 -13.61 -11.21 31.64
N GLY A 613 -13.70 -9.91 31.37
CA GLY A 613 -12.72 -9.15 30.59
C GLY A 613 -12.92 -9.19 29.07
N SER A 614 -13.97 -9.86 28.56
CA SER A 614 -14.35 -9.75 27.15
C SER A 614 -15.06 -8.41 26.85
N PRO A 615 -14.83 -7.80 25.67
CA PRO A 615 -15.49 -6.55 25.33
C PRO A 615 -16.97 -6.79 25.06
N SER A 616 -17.82 -6.10 25.82
CA SER A 616 -19.26 -6.05 25.62
C SER A 616 -19.71 -4.62 25.37
N LEU A 617 -20.85 -4.46 24.73
CA LEU A 617 -21.50 -3.18 24.55
C LEU A 617 -22.85 -3.24 25.26
N GLU A 618 -23.11 -2.33 26.17
CA GLU A 618 -24.41 -2.21 26.82
C GLU A 618 -24.84 -0.74 26.81
N LEU A 619 -26.09 -0.51 26.37
CA LEU A 619 -26.70 0.80 26.28
C LEU A 619 -27.93 0.86 27.18
N ALA A 620 -28.06 1.96 27.91
CA ALA A 620 -29.21 2.27 28.76
C ALA A 620 -29.71 3.71 28.50
N GLY A 621 -30.86 4.07 29.07
CA GLY A 621 -31.43 5.42 29.01
C GLY A 621 -32.77 5.49 28.25
N ASP A 622 -33.39 6.67 28.30
CA ASP A 622 -34.76 6.91 27.83
C ASP A 622 -34.96 6.65 26.33
N ALA A 623 -33.89 6.76 25.53
CA ALA A 623 -33.93 6.49 24.10
C ALA A 623 -33.49 5.06 23.73
N ARG A 624 -33.28 4.16 24.70
CA ARG A 624 -32.78 2.80 24.44
C ARG A 624 -33.70 2.00 23.51
N ASP A 625 -35.00 2.13 23.68
CA ASP A 625 -36.00 1.42 22.88
C ASP A 625 -36.03 1.88 21.41
N ARG A 626 -35.38 3.01 21.09
CA ARG A 626 -35.23 3.51 19.71
C ARG A 626 -34.00 2.97 19.00
N VAL A 627 -33.09 2.28 19.71
CA VAL A 627 -31.85 1.76 19.14
C VAL A 627 -32.11 0.40 18.51
N ALA A 628 -32.08 0.36 17.18
CA ALA A 628 -32.18 -0.89 16.41
C ALA A 628 -30.91 -1.72 16.59
N SER A 629 -29.76 -1.07 16.41
CA SER A 629 -28.46 -1.72 16.52
C SER A 629 -27.35 -0.72 16.85
N ALA A 630 -26.29 -1.21 17.51
CA ALA A 630 -25.15 -0.41 17.91
C ALA A 630 -23.84 -1.20 17.78
N TYR A 631 -22.80 -0.56 17.23
CA TYR A 631 -21.52 -1.17 16.90
C TYR A 631 -20.39 -0.34 17.52
N ALA A 632 -19.63 -0.95 18.43
CA ALA A 632 -18.39 -0.38 18.95
C ALA A 632 -17.26 -0.63 17.94
N MET A 633 -17.02 0.32 17.05
CA MET A 633 -15.98 0.24 16.02
C MET A 633 -14.61 0.63 16.60
N PRO A 634 -13.49 0.09 16.09
CA PRO A 634 -12.18 0.61 16.46
C PRO A 634 -12.09 2.11 16.19
N TYR A 635 -11.25 2.83 16.94
CA TYR A 635 -11.14 4.27 16.79
C TYR A 635 -10.54 4.64 15.42
N ALA A 636 -11.35 5.27 14.56
CA ALA A 636 -10.97 5.69 13.22
C ALA A 636 -10.17 7.01 13.26
N GLY A 637 -10.54 7.91 14.17
CA GLY A 637 -9.91 9.22 14.32
C GLY A 637 -10.03 10.14 13.11
N LEU A 638 -9.16 11.14 13.02
CA LEU A 638 -9.21 12.13 11.92
C LEU A 638 -8.93 11.53 10.54
N VAL A 639 -8.05 10.53 10.49
CA VAL A 639 -7.47 9.95 9.28
C VAL A 639 -8.39 9.01 8.53
N ALA A 640 -9.38 8.45 9.23
CA ALA A 640 -10.44 7.62 8.69
C ALA A 640 -11.83 8.11 9.16
N PHE A 641 -11.97 9.42 9.43
CA PHE A 641 -13.19 10.02 9.94
C PHE A 641 -14.40 9.72 9.03
N ARG A 642 -15.47 9.20 9.63
CA ARG A 642 -16.69 8.79 8.91
C ARG A 642 -17.92 9.47 9.51
N PRO A 643 -18.55 10.44 8.83
CA PRO A 643 -19.82 11.04 9.25
C PRO A 643 -20.93 10.01 9.44
N ALA A 644 -21.92 10.31 10.29
CA ALA A 644 -23.02 9.40 10.59
C ALA A 644 -23.77 8.91 9.34
N GLY A 645 -24.13 9.81 8.41
CA GLY A 645 -24.81 9.40 7.18
C GLY A 645 -23.97 8.45 6.31
N THR A 646 -22.64 8.54 6.35
CA THR A 646 -21.76 7.58 5.67
C THR A 646 -21.69 6.26 6.42
N ALA A 647 -21.57 6.30 7.75
CA ALA A 647 -21.59 5.10 8.59
C ALA A 647 -22.90 4.31 8.42
N MET A 648 -24.06 4.98 8.41
CA MET A 648 -25.35 4.34 8.23
C MET A 648 -25.48 3.67 6.86
N ARG A 649 -25.01 4.31 5.77
CA ARG A 649 -24.95 3.67 4.44
C ARG A 649 -24.08 2.41 4.42
N VAL A 650 -23.00 2.38 5.20
CA VAL A 650 -22.17 1.17 5.35
C VAL A 650 -22.96 0.07 6.07
N LEU A 651 -23.68 0.42 7.14
CA LEU A 651 -24.54 -0.53 7.88
C LEU A 651 -25.70 -1.05 7.02
N ASP A 652 -26.27 -0.21 6.14
CA ASP A 652 -27.33 -0.61 5.21
C ASP A 652 -26.81 -1.56 4.12
N ALA A 653 -25.59 -1.35 3.65
CA ALA A 653 -25.00 -2.16 2.59
C ALA A 653 -24.58 -3.55 3.08
N ASP A 654 -23.99 -3.67 4.27
CA ASP A 654 -23.54 -4.95 4.82
C ASP A 654 -23.46 -4.94 6.37
N PRO A 655 -24.59 -5.16 7.08
CA PRO A 655 -24.60 -5.16 8.54
C PRO A 655 -23.81 -6.33 9.15
N ALA A 656 -23.71 -7.46 8.43
CA ALA A 656 -22.94 -8.62 8.88
C ALA A 656 -21.44 -8.32 8.86
N ALA A 657 -20.94 -7.68 7.81
CA ALA A 657 -19.56 -7.20 7.77
C ALA A 657 -19.31 -6.20 8.90
N ALA A 658 -20.21 -5.22 9.11
CA ALA A 658 -20.04 -4.26 10.19
C ALA A 658 -19.92 -4.90 11.57
N ARG A 659 -20.69 -5.97 11.83
CA ARG A 659 -20.59 -6.76 13.06
C ARG A 659 -19.23 -7.44 13.21
N THR A 660 -18.70 -8.05 12.15
CA THR A 660 -17.35 -8.65 12.16
C THR A 660 -16.26 -7.62 12.51
N TYR A 661 -16.41 -6.38 12.05
CA TYR A 661 -15.43 -5.32 12.29
C TYR A 661 -15.63 -4.54 13.58
N ALA A 662 -16.75 -4.76 14.27
CA ALA A 662 -16.98 -4.18 15.58
C ALA A 662 -16.16 -4.94 16.64
N ILE A 663 -15.67 -4.19 17.62
CA ILE A 663 -15.10 -4.72 18.86
C ILE A 663 -16.19 -5.43 19.67
N ALA A 664 -17.38 -4.81 19.72
CA ALA A 664 -18.57 -5.30 20.40
C ALA A 664 -19.83 -4.76 19.70
N PHE A 665 -20.96 -5.45 19.85
CA PHE A 665 -22.19 -5.16 19.13
C PHE A 665 -23.45 -5.50 19.95
N VAL A 666 -24.53 -4.75 19.74
CA VAL A 666 -25.89 -5.02 20.25
C VAL A 666 -26.91 -4.79 19.15
N GLY A 667 -27.91 -5.67 19.02
CA GLY A 667 -28.99 -5.60 18.04
C GLY A 667 -29.12 -6.89 17.23
N GLU A 668 -30.05 -6.93 16.27
CA GLU A 668 -30.10 -7.96 15.23
C GLU A 668 -29.18 -7.65 14.05
#